data_AF-A0A7S0KH11-F1
#
_entry.id   AF-A0A7S0KH11-F1
#
_cell.length_a   1.000
_cell.length_b   1.000
_cell.length_c   1.000
_cell.angle_alpha   90.00
_cell.angle_beta   90.00
_cell.angle_gamma   90.00
#
_symmetry.space_group_name_H-M   'P 1'
#
loop_
_entity.id
_entity.type
_entity.pdbx_description
1 polymer ?
#
loop_
_entity_poly.entity_id
_entity_poly.type
_entity_poly.pdbx_seq_one_letter_code
_entity_poly.pdbx_strand_id
1 'polypeptide(L)'
;NSQLTWRGIPGDHSAVHRGRPTRDREGGGRIGMQSLASRASDPARAAYRARTPRDSPMRAAVPRGKPALRGRLVAAALSDPPGAPSRSQSARFTFTDDDLAHVLRAAELSHGSDGLVQPHPRSGCVLLDSAGAVVARTFQMGQGGVRSEVLAAREAGARADGGVAYLNLEPAHGPAVGEDAAVDALVRSRVSRVVVGILHPVAGVRGRAVAALRDAGVRVDVLGEFTSRFTSAADERAASAVAEGIARCRDANRHLLHRVATGRPFSVFKYAMTVDGKIATTSGHSAWVTGPAARQQVWAERARSDAVVVGGTTVRRDNPNLTTRRDGGHRPARIVLSRTMDLPGTEDANYGLGTGDFEEDADAGAMGAEIRKRKPRTNLWNTDEAATIVMTVVGSRPEFQAELRALGVEVVEFDELTPGAVADYCAKRGYLQLFWECGGGLAGPALTDGVFHHVMAFVAPKIVGSSGGPAPSPVGETGLERMTDALNLRGLGIRKHGRDVLITGYLPPKSSTGALAETEPREGGGDTAGDAWTEDPLGIVEAAAERAGERRESAGDDDGFLRFYKSWDVNGALSNFSPHPIDAPSVWGGREDDDEGETTAEWPTVEHFYQAQKFGGVDDPAATSAMEAIRAASSPEEAARIGRTLQRTNPSLIRPDWDECKERVMRAALRAKLTRHAAPRNLLLGSRAAGQCVLEDSPTDA
;
A
#
# COMPACT_ATOMS: atom_id res chain seq x y z
N ASN A 1 -1.48 34.80 -19.59
CA ASN A 1 -2.29 34.75 -20.81
C ASN A 1 -1.94 33.48 -21.58
N SER A 2 -2.70 32.42 -21.36
CA SER A 2 -2.89 31.20 -22.19
C SER A 2 -3.53 30.14 -21.28
N GLN A 3 -4.82 29.92 -21.53
CA GLN A 3 -5.69 28.96 -20.86
C GLN A 3 -5.51 27.58 -21.48
N LEU A 4 -5.43 26.52 -20.67
CA LEU A 4 -5.52 25.13 -21.11
C LEU A 4 -6.85 24.57 -20.61
N THR A 5 -7.77 24.37 -21.56
CA THR A 5 -9.10 23.79 -21.39
C THR A 5 -9.03 22.27 -21.51
N TRP A 6 -9.63 21.57 -20.54
CA TRP A 6 -9.86 20.13 -20.57
C TRP A 6 -11.01 19.82 -21.54
N ARG A 7 -10.77 18.97 -22.56
CA ARG A 7 -11.83 18.42 -23.43
C ARG A 7 -12.36 17.11 -22.83
N GLY A 8 -13.60 17.16 -22.37
CA GLY A 8 -14.43 16.00 -22.04
C GLY A 8 -14.99 15.32 -23.30
N ILE A 9 -15.26 14.04 -23.16
CA ILE A 9 -15.90 13.14 -24.11
C ILE A 9 -17.37 13.58 -24.31
N PRO A 10 -17.92 13.65 -25.55
CA PRO A 10 -19.27 14.16 -25.77
C PRO A 10 -20.34 13.10 -25.43
N GLY A 11 -21.22 13.42 -24.48
CA GLY A 11 -22.52 12.76 -24.30
C GLY A 11 -23.56 13.46 -25.17
N ASP A 12 -24.20 12.70 -26.05
CA ASP A 12 -25.26 13.18 -26.94
C ASP A 12 -26.59 13.24 -26.18
N HIS A 13 -27.18 14.44 -26.07
CA HIS A 13 -28.52 14.65 -25.55
C HIS A 13 -29.42 15.14 -26.70
N SER A 14 -30.39 14.33 -27.09
CA SER A 14 -31.61 14.83 -27.72
C SER A 14 -32.82 14.31 -26.94
N ALA A 15 -33.56 15.25 -26.36
CA ALA A 15 -34.82 15.01 -25.69
C ALA A 15 -35.97 15.07 -26.70
N VAL A 16 -36.83 14.05 -26.71
CA VAL A 16 -38.18 14.14 -27.28
C VAL A 16 -39.17 13.48 -26.32
N HIS A 17 -40.09 14.27 -25.79
CA HIS A 17 -41.29 13.84 -25.10
C HIS A 17 -42.20 13.01 -26.04
N ARG A 18 -42.73 11.88 -25.55
CA ARG A 18 -44.17 11.55 -25.44
C ARG A 18 -44.42 10.05 -25.22
N GLY A 19 -45.34 9.74 -24.31
CA GLY A 19 -46.31 8.65 -24.46
C GLY A 19 -45.94 7.24 -23.98
N ARG A 20 -46.52 6.82 -22.85
CA ARG A 20 -46.90 5.41 -22.63
C ARG A 20 -47.96 5.01 -23.67
N PRO A 21 -48.02 3.73 -24.12
CA PRO A 21 -48.91 2.78 -23.45
C PRO A 21 -48.45 1.30 -23.43
N THR A 22 -49.30 0.56 -22.70
CA THR A 22 -49.50 -0.84 -22.33
C THR A 22 -49.20 -2.01 -23.29
N ARG A 23 -48.93 -3.17 -22.64
CA ARG A 23 -49.12 -4.60 -22.98
C ARG A 23 -49.92 -4.98 -24.24
N ASP A 24 -49.41 -5.99 -24.96
CA ASP A 24 -50.04 -7.28 -25.37
C ASP A 24 -48.97 -8.11 -26.15
N ARG A 25 -48.62 -9.38 -25.86
CA ARG A 25 -49.25 -10.71 -26.01
C ARG A 25 -49.39 -11.23 -27.46
N GLU A 26 -48.90 -12.48 -27.65
CA GLU A 26 -49.03 -13.39 -28.83
C GLU A 26 -48.18 -13.07 -30.07
N GLY A 27 -47.61 -13.98 -30.87
CA GLY A 27 -47.55 -15.44 -31.04
C GLY A 27 -46.56 -15.71 -32.20
N GLY A 28 -45.76 -16.79 -32.24
CA GLY A 28 -46.09 -18.03 -32.98
C GLY A 28 -45.30 -18.20 -34.30
N GLY A 29 -44.72 -19.40 -34.53
CA GLY A 29 -44.25 -19.93 -35.84
C GLY A 29 -42.72 -19.92 -36.04
N ARG A 30 -41.93 -21.00 -35.86
CA ARG A 30 -41.73 -22.28 -36.60
C ARG A 30 -41.19 -22.17 -38.05
N ILE A 31 -40.35 -23.17 -38.39
CA ILE A 31 -39.71 -23.56 -39.68
C ILE A 31 -38.29 -22.98 -39.84
N GLY A 32 -37.19 -23.69 -40.16
CA GLY A 32 -36.86 -25.10 -40.48
C GLY A 32 -35.38 -25.14 -40.95
N MET A 33 -34.47 -25.83 -40.27
CA MET A 33 -33.74 -27.05 -40.65
C MET A 33 -33.24 -27.19 -42.12
N GLN A 34 -31.91 -27.28 -42.31
CA GLN A 34 -31.11 -28.15 -43.23
C GLN A 34 -29.61 -27.78 -43.08
N SER A 35 -28.69 -28.60 -42.54
CA SER A 35 -28.06 -29.87 -43.00
C SER A 35 -27.02 -29.72 -44.13
N LEU A 36 -25.75 -30.09 -43.85
CA LEU A 36 -24.74 -30.83 -44.67
C LEU A 36 -23.38 -30.79 -43.90
N ALA A 37 -22.86 -31.86 -43.26
CA ALA A 37 -22.03 -32.98 -43.78
C ALA A 37 -20.77 -32.51 -44.58
N SER A 38 -19.53 -33.01 -44.44
CA SER A 38 -18.90 -34.19 -43.80
C SER A 38 -17.36 -34.20 -44.01
N ARG A 39 -16.65 -35.08 -43.25
CA ARG A 39 -15.32 -35.74 -43.49
C ARG A 39 -14.05 -34.87 -43.38
N ALA A 40 -12.95 -35.20 -42.67
CA ALA A 40 -12.22 -36.40 -42.19
C ALA A 40 -10.84 -36.48 -42.86
N SER A 41 -9.75 -36.48 -42.08
CA SER A 41 -8.53 -37.30 -42.30
C SER A 41 -7.46 -37.07 -41.21
N ASP A 42 -7.07 -38.17 -40.58
CA ASP A 42 -5.82 -38.43 -39.83
C ASP A 42 -4.75 -38.94 -40.85
N PRO A 43 -3.42 -38.90 -40.58
CA PRO A 43 -2.79 -40.12 -40.05
C PRO A 43 -1.53 -39.96 -39.15
N ALA A 44 -1.48 -40.81 -38.12
CA ALA A 44 -0.47 -41.86 -37.78
C ALA A 44 0.99 -41.54 -37.32
N ARG A 45 1.21 -41.90 -36.02
CA ARG A 45 2.27 -42.68 -35.34
C ARG A 45 3.59 -43.11 -36.05
N ALA A 46 4.69 -43.03 -35.28
CA ALA A 46 5.74 -44.06 -35.22
C ALA A 46 6.33 -44.18 -33.79
N ALA A 47 6.64 -45.41 -33.38
CA ALA A 47 7.11 -45.83 -32.06
C ALA A 47 8.62 -46.13 -32.06
N TYR A 48 9.28 -46.04 -30.89
CA TYR A 48 10.52 -46.79 -30.63
C TYR A 48 10.65 -47.19 -29.15
N ARG A 49 11.11 -48.42 -28.93
CA ARG A 49 11.17 -49.15 -27.65
C ARG A 49 12.57 -49.06 -27.00
N ALA A 50 12.54 -49.19 -25.66
CA ALA A 50 13.44 -49.91 -24.75
C ALA A 50 14.87 -49.39 -24.46
N ARG A 51 15.17 -49.20 -23.16
CA ARG A 51 16.00 -50.12 -22.33
C ARG A 51 16.20 -49.59 -20.89
N THR A 52 15.95 -50.45 -19.91
CA THR A 52 16.48 -50.42 -18.52
C THR A 52 17.90 -51.01 -18.46
N PRO A 53 18.72 -50.71 -17.42
CA PRO A 53 18.83 -51.58 -16.21
C PRO A 53 19.01 -50.79 -14.88
N ARG A 54 18.39 -51.14 -13.73
CA ARG A 54 18.68 -52.16 -12.68
C ARG A 54 19.96 -51.98 -11.83
N ASP A 55 19.71 -51.79 -10.51
CA ASP A 55 20.38 -52.26 -9.27
C ASP A 55 21.85 -51.87 -8.95
N SER A 56 22.15 -51.03 -7.93
CA SER A 56 22.20 -51.23 -6.45
C SER A 56 23.68 -51.26 -5.95
N PRO A 57 24.01 -51.32 -4.63
CA PRO A 57 24.31 -50.19 -3.74
C PRO A 57 25.75 -50.23 -3.15
N MET A 58 26.28 -49.13 -2.55
CA MET A 58 27.33 -49.29 -1.53
C MET A 58 27.53 -48.08 -0.60
N ARG A 59 27.83 -48.44 0.66
CA ARG A 59 27.94 -47.63 1.88
C ARG A 59 29.25 -46.82 2.00
N ALA A 60 29.14 -45.73 2.75
CA ALA A 60 30.03 -45.18 3.79
C ALA A 60 31.53 -44.93 3.49
N ALA A 61 31.98 -43.69 3.73
CA ALA A 61 32.99 -43.37 4.77
C ALA A 61 33.24 -41.86 4.89
N VAL A 62 33.24 -41.37 6.12
CA VAL A 62 33.79 -40.08 6.57
C VAL A 62 35.32 -40.23 6.68
N PRO A 63 36.14 -39.21 6.35
CA PRO A 63 36.95 -38.62 7.44
C PRO A 63 37.14 -37.10 7.36
N ARG A 64 37.24 -36.53 8.57
CA ARG A 64 37.71 -35.17 8.90
C ARG A 64 39.20 -35.00 8.58
N GLY A 65 39.64 -33.76 8.31
CA GLY A 65 41.04 -33.37 8.48
C GLY A 65 41.49 -32.15 7.65
N LYS A 66 41.49 -30.96 8.27
CA LYS A 66 42.36 -29.81 7.92
C LYS A 66 43.77 -30.09 8.50
N PRO A 67 44.90 -29.49 8.04
CA PRO A 67 45.05 -28.04 7.96
C PRO A 67 45.96 -27.44 6.86
N ALA A 68 45.82 -26.10 6.81
CA ALA A 68 46.60 -25.03 6.20
C ALA A 68 47.99 -25.31 5.58
N LEU A 69 48.22 -24.71 4.41
CA LEU A 69 49.53 -24.23 3.99
C LEU A 69 49.38 -22.89 3.24
N ARG A 70 49.91 -21.83 3.86
CA ARG A 70 50.19 -20.53 3.24
C ARG A 70 51.33 -20.74 2.22
N GLY A 71 51.05 -20.46 0.96
CA GLY A 71 52.07 -20.40 -0.11
C GLY A 71 51.93 -19.08 -0.87
N ARG A 72 52.87 -18.16 -0.62
CA ARG A 72 53.16 -17.00 -1.47
C ARG A 72 53.55 -17.52 -2.85
N LEU A 73 52.90 -17.05 -3.92
CA LEU A 73 53.39 -17.25 -5.29
C LEU A 73 53.34 -15.92 -6.04
N VAL A 74 54.51 -15.65 -6.62
CA VAL A 74 54.98 -14.45 -7.29
C VAL A 74 54.28 -14.31 -8.63
N ALA A 75 53.79 -13.11 -8.94
CA ALA A 75 53.23 -12.78 -10.24
C ALA A 75 54.34 -12.76 -11.31
N ALA A 76 54.32 -13.74 -12.21
CA ALA A 76 55.06 -13.70 -13.46
C ALA A 76 54.13 -13.16 -14.56
N ALA A 77 54.54 -12.06 -15.19
CA ALA A 77 53.86 -11.45 -16.32
C ALA A 77 53.90 -12.40 -17.53
N LEU A 78 52.73 -12.78 -18.03
CA LEU A 78 52.56 -13.40 -19.34
C LEU A 78 51.77 -12.42 -20.21
N SER A 79 52.40 -12.02 -21.31
CA SER A 79 51.88 -11.16 -22.37
C SER A 79 50.74 -11.85 -23.14
N ASP A 80 49.63 -11.14 -23.35
CA ASP A 80 48.49 -11.59 -24.15
C ASP A 80 48.81 -11.71 -25.66
N PRO A 81 48.20 -12.67 -26.38
CA PRO A 81 48.33 -12.81 -27.83
C PRO A 81 47.47 -11.76 -28.60
N PRO A 82 47.88 -11.33 -29.80
CA PRO A 82 47.18 -10.28 -30.53
C PRO A 82 45.95 -10.85 -31.25
N GLY A 83 44.76 -10.30 -30.99
CA GLY A 83 43.57 -10.63 -31.78
C GLY A 83 42.21 -10.60 -31.08
N ALA A 84 42.09 -10.07 -29.86
CA ALA A 84 40.78 -9.77 -29.28
C ALA A 84 40.36 -8.33 -29.63
N PRO A 85 39.11 -8.08 -30.05
CA PRO A 85 38.63 -6.72 -30.30
C PRO A 85 38.81 -5.89 -29.02
N SER A 86 39.40 -4.71 -29.15
CA SER A 86 39.67 -3.83 -28.03
C SER A 86 38.39 -3.54 -27.26
N ARG A 87 38.43 -3.76 -25.94
CA ARG A 87 37.49 -3.19 -24.97
C ARG A 87 37.66 -1.65 -24.93
N SER A 88 37.45 -0.99 -26.05
CA SER A 88 37.50 0.45 -26.18
C SER A 88 36.08 0.99 -26.25
N GLN A 89 35.75 1.78 -25.23
CA GLN A 89 34.59 2.66 -25.10
C GLN A 89 33.27 1.98 -24.68
N SER A 90 33.18 1.62 -23.40
CA SER A 90 31.91 1.79 -22.69
C SER A 90 31.58 3.28 -22.73
N ALA A 91 30.72 3.72 -23.65
CA ALA A 91 30.19 5.07 -23.62
C ALA A 91 29.58 5.30 -22.23
N ARG A 92 30.21 6.18 -21.44
CA ARG A 92 29.67 6.63 -20.15
C ARG A 92 28.41 7.42 -20.46
N PHE A 93 27.28 6.74 -20.54
CA PHE A 93 25.98 7.39 -20.67
C PHE A 93 25.68 8.13 -19.38
N THR A 94 25.50 9.44 -19.52
CA THR A 94 25.11 10.35 -18.44
C THR A 94 23.59 10.38 -18.30
N PHE A 95 23.10 10.46 -17.07
CA PHE A 95 21.69 10.74 -16.79
C PHE A 95 21.34 12.13 -17.34
N THR A 96 20.24 12.23 -18.10
CA THR A 96 19.85 13.45 -18.82
C THR A 96 18.66 14.15 -18.17
N ASP A 97 18.41 15.41 -18.57
CA ASP A 97 17.20 16.13 -18.14
C ASP A 97 15.91 15.45 -18.64
N ASP A 98 15.95 14.77 -19.80
CA ASP A 98 14.84 13.96 -20.30
C ASP A 98 14.61 12.72 -19.42
N ASP A 99 15.70 12.05 -19.00
CA ASP A 99 15.60 10.96 -18.03
C ASP A 99 14.94 11.44 -16.72
N LEU A 100 15.33 12.62 -16.22
CA LEU A 100 14.70 13.23 -15.05
C LEU A 100 13.20 13.45 -15.28
N ALA A 101 12.81 14.07 -16.39
CA ALA A 101 11.40 14.34 -16.68
C ALA A 101 10.54 13.07 -16.67
N HIS A 102 11.07 11.94 -17.17
CA HIS A 102 10.38 10.66 -17.16
C HIS A 102 10.34 10.00 -15.77
N VAL A 103 11.41 10.09 -14.98
CA VAL A 103 11.40 9.63 -13.58
C VAL A 103 10.40 10.43 -12.74
N LEU A 104 10.39 11.76 -12.87
CA LEU A 104 9.42 12.62 -12.19
C LEU A 104 7.99 12.27 -12.61
N ARG A 105 7.77 11.97 -13.89
CA ARG A 105 6.46 11.56 -14.39
C ARG A 105 6.05 10.19 -13.86
N ALA A 106 6.96 9.22 -13.76
CA ALA A 106 6.68 7.92 -13.15
C ALA A 106 6.29 8.08 -11.67
N ALA A 107 7.00 8.93 -10.92
CA ALA A 107 6.66 9.25 -9.54
C ALA A 107 5.30 9.95 -9.42
N GLU A 108 4.97 10.87 -10.34
CA GLU A 108 3.66 11.51 -10.38
C GLU A 108 2.54 10.50 -10.65
N LEU A 109 2.67 9.65 -11.67
CA LEU A 109 1.70 8.60 -12.02
C LEU A 109 1.43 7.65 -10.86
N SER A 110 2.45 7.34 -10.06
CA SER A 110 2.32 6.46 -8.90
C SER A 110 1.26 6.92 -7.88
N HIS A 111 0.93 8.22 -7.82
CA HIS A 111 -0.14 8.77 -6.97
C HIS A 111 -1.55 8.37 -7.42
N GLY A 112 -1.71 7.77 -8.61
CA GLY A 112 -3.02 7.25 -9.05
C GLY A 112 -3.61 6.18 -8.13
N SER A 113 -2.79 5.63 -7.24
CA SER A 113 -3.12 4.61 -6.24
C SER A 113 -3.28 5.16 -4.82
N ASP A 114 -3.35 6.48 -4.67
CA ASP A 114 -3.54 7.15 -3.39
C ASP A 114 -4.70 6.55 -2.57
N GLY A 115 -4.38 6.13 -1.34
CA GLY A 115 -5.33 5.50 -0.42
C GLY A 115 -5.65 4.03 -0.71
N LEU A 116 -5.13 3.46 -1.80
CA LEU A 116 -5.42 2.09 -2.23
C LEU A 116 -4.17 1.19 -2.21
N VAL A 117 -2.99 1.75 -1.97
CA VAL A 117 -1.74 0.99 -2.02
C VAL A 117 -1.49 0.09 -0.84
N GLN A 118 -2.02 0.40 0.35
CA GLN A 118 -1.69 -0.32 1.58
C GLN A 118 -1.73 -1.84 1.39
N PRO A 119 -0.68 -2.56 1.78
CA PRO A 119 0.63 -2.16 2.36
C PRO A 119 1.75 -1.78 1.36
N HIS A 120 1.47 -1.85 0.07
CA HIS A 120 2.44 -1.95 -1.00
C HIS A 120 2.96 -0.56 -1.39
N PRO A 121 4.06 -0.49 -2.13
CA PRO A 121 4.51 0.78 -2.68
C PRO A 121 3.55 1.36 -3.71
N ARG A 122 3.66 2.69 -3.88
CA ARG A 122 3.21 3.35 -5.09
C ARG A 122 4.22 3.09 -6.20
N SER A 123 3.77 2.41 -7.26
CA SER A 123 4.58 2.12 -8.45
C SER A 123 3.96 2.80 -9.68
N GLY A 124 4.80 3.51 -10.43
CA GLY A 124 4.48 4.11 -11.72
C GLY A 124 5.56 3.76 -12.75
N CYS A 125 5.13 3.57 -13.99
CA CYS A 125 5.99 3.21 -15.11
C CYS A 125 5.71 4.11 -16.32
N VAL A 126 6.77 4.66 -16.91
CA VAL A 126 6.73 5.33 -18.21
C VAL A 126 7.59 4.50 -19.17
N LEU A 127 7.03 4.11 -20.31
CA LEU A 127 7.75 3.32 -21.31
C LEU A 127 7.84 4.11 -22.62
N LEU A 128 9.05 4.18 -23.17
CA LEU A 128 9.38 4.83 -24.43
C LEU A 128 9.73 3.76 -25.46
N ASP A 129 9.43 4.01 -26.74
CA ASP A 129 9.95 3.20 -27.84
C ASP A 129 11.42 3.53 -28.17
N SER A 130 12.01 2.77 -29.10
CA SER A 130 13.40 2.95 -29.53
C SER A 130 13.67 4.31 -30.21
N ALA A 131 12.63 5.04 -30.63
CA ALA A 131 12.75 6.39 -31.19
C ALA A 131 12.62 7.49 -30.12
N GLY A 132 12.37 7.12 -28.87
CA GLY A 132 12.21 8.03 -27.74
C GLY A 132 10.78 8.55 -27.53
N ALA A 133 9.78 8.03 -28.25
CA ALA A 133 8.39 8.44 -28.05
C ALA A 133 7.76 7.68 -26.88
N VAL A 134 7.01 8.37 -26.01
CA VAL A 134 6.27 7.73 -24.91
C VAL A 134 5.13 6.88 -25.47
N VAL A 135 5.17 5.58 -25.18
CA VAL A 135 4.18 4.58 -25.65
C VAL A 135 3.29 4.02 -24.55
N ALA A 136 3.66 4.19 -23.28
CA ALA A 136 2.80 3.84 -22.15
C ALA A 136 3.04 4.74 -20.95
N ARG A 137 1.98 4.98 -20.16
CA ARG A 137 2.02 5.71 -18.88
C ARG A 137 1.08 5.03 -17.90
N THR A 138 1.64 4.29 -16.96
CA THR A 138 0.85 3.40 -16.11
C THR A 138 1.24 3.52 -14.66
N PHE A 139 0.37 3.01 -13.80
CA PHE A 139 0.60 2.86 -12.37
C PHE A 139 -0.16 1.64 -11.87
N GLN A 140 0.27 1.09 -10.73
CA GLN A 140 -0.41 -0.03 -10.08
C GLN A 140 -1.53 0.52 -9.19
N MET A 141 -2.78 0.09 -9.39
CA MET A 141 -3.95 0.60 -8.64
C MET A 141 -3.93 0.33 -7.12
N GLY A 142 -3.15 -0.65 -6.66
CA GLY A 142 -3.07 -1.01 -5.24
C GLY A 142 -2.71 -2.48 -5.02
N GLN A 143 -3.00 -2.99 -3.81
CA GLN A 143 -2.75 -4.39 -3.45
C GLN A 143 -3.45 -5.37 -4.41
N GLY A 144 -2.69 -6.36 -4.90
CA GLY A 144 -3.13 -7.36 -5.87
C GLY A 144 -3.44 -6.81 -7.28
N GLY A 145 -3.37 -5.50 -7.48
CA GLY A 145 -3.45 -4.92 -8.82
C GLY A 145 -2.30 -5.35 -9.72
N VAL A 146 -2.55 -5.37 -11.04
CA VAL A 146 -1.51 -5.65 -12.03
C VAL A 146 -0.37 -4.64 -11.89
N ARG A 147 0.87 -5.12 -11.89
CA ARG A 147 2.09 -4.31 -11.79
C ARG A 147 2.16 -3.27 -12.91
N SER A 148 2.66 -2.07 -12.60
CA SER A 148 2.71 -0.96 -13.57
C SER A 148 3.54 -1.31 -14.80
N GLU A 149 4.62 -2.05 -14.62
CA GLU A 149 5.52 -2.55 -15.67
C GLU A 149 4.81 -3.51 -16.62
N VAL A 150 3.94 -4.37 -16.08
CA VAL A 150 3.11 -5.31 -16.87
C VAL A 150 2.08 -4.55 -17.68
N LEU A 151 1.43 -3.54 -17.08
CA LEU A 151 0.49 -2.68 -17.79
C LEU A 151 1.18 -1.90 -18.91
N ALA A 152 2.36 -1.33 -18.64
CA ALA A 152 3.14 -0.59 -19.62
C ALA A 152 3.56 -1.47 -20.81
N ALA A 153 4.05 -2.68 -20.55
CA ALA A 153 4.39 -3.65 -21.58
C ALA A 153 3.18 -4.02 -22.46
N ARG A 154 2.00 -4.23 -21.86
CA ARG A 154 0.76 -4.55 -22.59
C ARG A 154 0.29 -3.38 -23.47
N GLU A 155 0.32 -2.16 -22.93
CA GLU A 155 -0.08 -0.94 -23.66
C GLU A 155 0.88 -0.64 -24.82
N ALA A 156 2.19 -0.82 -24.59
CA ALA A 156 3.22 -0.56 -25.60
C ALA A 156 3.25 -1.62 -26.72
N GLY A 157 2.97 -2.88 -26.40
CA GLY A 157 3.03 -3.99 -27.34
C GLY A 157 4.40 -4.09 -28.02
N ALA A 158 4.42 -4.30 -29.35
CA ALA A 158 5.66 -4.42 -30.11
C ALA A 158 6.53 -3.16 -30.12
N ARG A 159 5.98 -1.99 -29.77
CA ARG A 159 6.73 -0.73 -29.72
C ARG A 159 7.70 -0.64 -28.54
N ALA A 160 7.61 -1.56 -27.57
CA ALA A 160 8.54 -1.61 -26.46
C ALA A 160 9.94 -2.14 -26.84
N ASP A 161 10.07 -2.83 -27.99
CA ASP A 161 11.33 -3.43 -28.42
C ASP A 161 12.41 -2.35 -28.63
N GLY A 162 13.56 -2.53 -27.99
CA GLY A 162 14.65 -1.56 -27.97
C GLY A 162 14.38 -0.29 -27.15
N GLY A 163 13.20 -0.17 -26.54
CA GLY A 163 12.74 0.99 -25.78
C GLY A 163 13.36 1.15 -24.39
N VAL A 164 12.92 2.19 -23.66
CA VAL A 164 13.39 2.52 -22.30
C VAL A 164 12.22 2.58 -21.33
N ALA A 165 12.33 1.90 -20.19
CA ALA A 165 11.36 1.99 -19.10
C ALA A 165 11.89 2.83 -17.94
N TYR A 166 11.06 3.73 -17.40
CA TYR A 166 11.37 4.57 -16.24
C TYR A 166 10.44 4.21 -15.10
N LEU A 167 11.02 3.84 -13.95
CA LEU A 167 10.32 3.37 -12.76
C LEU A 167 10.65 4.31 -11.60
N ASN A 168 9.65 4.70 -10.81
CA ASN A 168 9.92 5.49 -9.59
C ASN A 168 10.52 4.63 -8.47
N LEU A 169 10.23 3.33 -8.44
CA LEU A 169 10.68 2.37 -7.44
C LEU A 169 11.00 1.04 -8.12
N GLU A 170 12.01 0.33 -7.63
CA GLU A 170 12.30 -1.05 -8.03
C GLU A 170 11.09 -1.98 -7.77
N PRO A 171 10.63 -2.77 -8.77
CA PRO A 171 9.55 -3.72 -8.56
C PRO A 171 9.97 -4.88 -7.65
N ALA A 172 9.02 -5.46 -6.92
CA ALA A 172 9.31 -6.68 -6.17
C ALA A 172 9.62 -7.84 -7.13
N HIS A 173 10.63 -8.65 -6.80
CA HIS A 173 11.04 -9.75 -7.66
C HIS A 173 11.57 -10.97 -6.89
N GLY A 174 11.22 -12.15 -7.40
CA GLY A 174 11.83 -13.42 -7.09
C GLY A 174 10.96 -14.36 -6.25
N PRO A 175 11.41 -15.62 -6.09
CA PRO A 175 10.60 -16.69 -5.51
C PRO A 175 10.26 -16.46 -4.04
N ALA A 176 11.05 -15.65 -3.32
CA ALA A 176 10.79 -15.31 -1.91
C ALA A 176 9.53 -14.45 -1.72
N VAL A 177 9.21 -13.62 -2.72
CA VAL A 177 8.00 -12.78 -2.71
C VAL A 177 6.87 -13.45 -3.52
N GLY A 178 7.21 -14.37 -4.41
CA GLY A 178 6.28 -15.02 -5.33
C GLY A 178 5.93 -14.14 -6.54
N GLU A 179 6.84 -13.24 -6.92
CA GLU A 179 6.55 -12.24 -7.95
C GLU A 179 7.65 -12.16 -9.01
N ASP A 180 7.31 -12.50 -10.26
CA ASP A 180 8.23 -12.40 -11.39
C ASP A 180 7.67 -11.55 -12.55
N ALA A 181 6.36 -11.28 -12.52
CA ALA A 181 5.62 -10.73 -13.65
C ALA A 181 6.16 -9.38 -14.17
N ALA A 182 6.62 -8.49 -13.29
CA ALA A 182 7.17 -7.19 -13.69
C ALA A 182 8.48 -7.34 -14.48
N VAL A 183 9.43 -8.12 -13.96
CA VAL A 183 10.71 -8.40 -14.64
C VAL A 183 10.46 -9.17 -15.93
N ASP A 184 9.63 -10.21 -15.90
CA ASP A 184 9.28 -11.00 -17.08
C ASP A 184 8.63 -10.17 -18.18
N ALA A 185 7.80 -9.19 -17.82
CA ALA A 185 7.15 -8.31 -18.79
C ALA A 185 8.18 -7.41 -19.48
N LEU A 186 9.10 -6.81 -18.73
CA LEU A 186 10.14 -5.95 -19.28
C LEU A 186 11.11 -6.75 -20.18
N VAL A 187 11.55 -7.92 -19.73
CA VAL A 187 12.45 -8.80 -20.50
C VAL A 187 11.78 -9.30 -21.79
N ARG A 188 10.54 -9.79 -21.71
CA ARG A 188 9.79 -10.25 -22.91
C ARG A 188 9.52 -9.12 -23.91
N SER A 189 9.36 -7.89 -23.41
CA SER A 189 9.18 -6.70 -24.24
C SER A 189 10.48 -6.23 -24.91
N ARG A 190 11.63 -6.83 -24.57
CA ARG A 190 12.96 -6.50 -25.11
C ARG A 190 13.33 -5.04 -24.95
N VAL A 191 12.98 -4.45 -23.81
CA VAL A 191 13.46 -3.10 -23.46
C VAL A 191 14.99 -3.12 -23.39
N SER A 192 15.63 -2.11 -23.97
CA SER A 192 17.10 -2.03 -23.99
C SER A 192 17.65 -1.47 -22.68
N ARG A 193 16.86 -0.65 -21.98
CA ARG A 193 17.25 0.05 -20.76
C ARG A 193 16.09 0.21 -19.79
N VAL A 194 16.39 0.10 -18.50
CA VAL A 194 15.48 0.41 -17.39
C VAL A 194 16.16 1.43 -16.47
N VAL A 195 15.47 2.51 -16.13
CA VAL A 195 15.91 3.54 -15.20
C VAL A 195 15.06 3.44 -13.93
N VAL A 196 15.71 3.28 -12.78
CA VAL A 196 15.05 3.07 -11.48
C VAL A 196 15.36 4.23 -10.54
N GLY A 197 14.31 4.90 -10.06
CA GLY A 197 14.40 6.05 -9.14
C GLY A 197 15.02 5.69 -7.79
N ILE A 198 14.37 4.81 -7.03
CA ILE A 198 14.90 4.28 -5.76
C ILE A 198 14.81 2.75 -5.73
N LEU A 199 15.70 2.10 -4.98
CA LEU A 199 15.64 0.66 -4.75
C LEU A 199 14.47 0.31 -3.83
N HIS A 200 14.04 -0.96 -3.87
CA HIS A 200 12.97 -1.41 -3.00
C HIS A 200 13.46 -1.38 -1.54
N PRO A 201 12.75 -0.75 -0.58
CA PRO A 201 13.29 -0.54 0.77
C PRO A 201 13.31 -1.80 1.63
N VAL A 202 12.52 -2.82 1.28
CA VAL A 202 12.49 -4.10 2.02
C VAL A 202 13.73 -4.94 1.67
N ALA A 203 14.56 -5.25 2.66
CA ALA A 203 15.85 -5.93 2.48
C ALA A 203 15.77 -7.23 1.66
N GLY A 204 14.80 -8.09 1.96
CA GLY A 204 14.60 -9.35 1.23
C GLY A 204 14.18 -9.19 -0.23
N VAL A 205 13.83 -7.98 -0.68
CA VAL A 205 13.40 -7.65 -2.05
C VAL A 205 14.41 -6.75 -2.77
N ARG A 206 15.10 -5.90 -2.00
CA ARG A 206 16.02 -4.88 -2.48
C ARG A 206 17.07 -5.44 -3.44
N GLY A 207 17.20 -4.81 -4.60
CA GLY A 207 18.19 -5.14 -5.62
C GLY A 207 17.90 -6.42 -6.43
N ARG A 208 16.88 -7.22 -6.09
CA ARG A 208 16.60 -8.48 -6.78
C ARG A 208 16.11 -8.26 -8.21
N ALA A 209 15.22 -7.30 -8.43
CA ALA A 209 14.71 -7.03 -9.77
C ALA A 209 15.80 -6.40 -10.64
N VAL A 210 16.60 -5.52 -10.04
CA VAL A 210 17.77 -4.92 -10.71
C VAL A 210 18.77 -6.00 -11.14
N ALA A 211 19.09 -6.95 -10.26
CA ALA A 211 19.97 -8.07 -10.59
C ALA A 211 19.40 -8.94 -11.71
N ALA A 212 18.14 -9.35 -11.61
CA ALA A 212 17.51 -10.22 -12.61
C ALA A 212 17.42 -9.57 -14.00
N LEU A 213 17.10 -8.27 -14.07
CA LEU A 213 17.10 -7.52 -15.33
C LEU A 213 18.51 -7.43 -15.94
N ARG A 214 19.53 -7.17 -15.11
CA ARG A 214 20.94 -7.14 -15.55
C ARG A 214 21.40 -8.51 -16.06
N ASP A 215 21.06 -9.59 -15.36
CA ASP A 215 21.37 -10.98 -15.76
C ASP A 215 20.68 -11.38 -17.07
N ALA A 216 19.49 -10.83 -17.33
CA ALA A 216 18.79 -10.98 -18.61
C ALA A 216 19.36 -10.10 -19.74
N GLY A 217 20.45 -9.35 -19.49
CA GLY A 217 21.12 -8.50 -20.47
C GLY A 217 20.49 -7.12 -20.66
N VAL A 218 19.52 -6.73 -19.84
CA VAL A 218 18.92 -5.39 -19.86
C VAL A 218 19.85 -4.41 -19.14
N ARG A 219 20.09 -3.23 -19.74
CA ARG A 219 20.85 -2.19 -19.05
C ARG A 219 19.98 -1.57 -17.94
N VAL A 220 20.44 -1.62 -16.69
CA VAL A 220 19.71 -1.01 -15.56
C VAL A 220 20.52 0.11 -14.90
N ASP A 221 19.96 1.32 -14.92
CA ASP A 221 20.51 2.51 -14.28
C ASP A 221 19.69 2.82 -13.01
N VAL A 222 20.32 2.75 -11.84
CA VAL A 222 19.68 3.11 -10.56
C VAL A 222 20.20 4.48 -10.13
N LEU A 223 19.32 5.46 -9.91
CA LEU A 223 19.72 6.85 -9.62
C LEU A 223 20.70 6.94 -8.43
N GLY A 224 20.47 6.15 -7.38
CA GLY A 224 21.37 6.06 -6.21
C GLY A 224 22.81 5.66 -6.54
N GLU A 225 23.04 4.86 -7.59
CA GLU A 225 24.39 4.41 -8.00
C GLU A 225 25.20 5.50 -8.74
N PHE A 226 24.57 6.62 -9.14
CA PHE A 226 25.25 7.74 -9.80
C PHE A 226 25.90 8.71 -8.82
N THR A 227 25.38 8.80 -7.58
CA THR A 227 25.85 9.77 -6.58
C THR A 227 27.33 9.63 -6.25
N SER A 228 27.87 8.41 -6.29
CA SER A 228 29.30 8.14 -6.04
C SER A 228 30.22 8.32 -7.25
N ARG A 229 29.68 8.73 -8.42
CA ARG A 229 30.41 8.78 -9.71
C ARG A 229 30.72 10.20 -10.19
N PHE A 230 30.19 11.21 -9.52
CA PHE A 230 30.37 12.61 -9.86
C PHE A 230 31.70 13.12 -9.30
N THR A 231 32.60 13.58 -10.18
CA THR A 231 33.98 13.98 -9.83
C THR A 231 34.40 15.32 -10.44
N SER A 232 33.52 15.99 -11.19
CA SER A 232 33.81 17.24 -11.92
C SER A 232 32.64 18.23 -11.92
N ALA A 233 32.89 19.50 -12.25
CA ALA A 233 31.84 20.54 -12.30
C ALA A 233 30.74 20.27 -13.35
N ALA A 234 31.04 19.53 -14.43
CA ALA A 234 30.03 19.09 -15.40
C ALA A 234 29.04 18.07 -14.79
N ASP A 235 29.41 17.46 -13.68
CA ASP A 235 28.58 16.52 -12.93
C ASP A 235 27.59 17.22 -12.00
N GLU A 236 27.71 18.52 -11.70
CA GLU A 236 26.85 19.20 -10.71
C GLU A 236 25.38 19.27 -11.16
N ARG A 237 25.11 19.59 -12.43
CA ARG A 237 23.74 19.60 -12.97
C ARG A 237 23.13 18.19 -12.98
N ALA A 238 23.90 17.20 -13.42
CA ALA A 238 23.47 15.81 -13.42
C ALA A 238 23.24 15.29 -11.98
N ALA A 239 24.09 15.67 -11.04
CA ALA A 239 23.95 15.34 -9.62
C ALA A 239 22.70 15.99 -9.02
N SER A 240 22.43 17.26 -9.34
CA SER A 240 21.21 17.95 -8.92
C SER A 240 19.95 17.29 -9.50
N ALA A 241 19.97 16.92 -10.78
CA ALA A 241 18.89 16.19 -11.43
C ALA A 241 18.65 14.82 -10.80
N VAL A 242 19.72 14.04 -10.55
CA VAL A 242 19.64 12.76 -9.84
C VAL A 242 19.07 12.94 -8.43
N ALA A 243 19.54 13.94 -7.68
CA ALA A 243 19.06 14.23 -6.34
C ALA A 243 17.56 14.60 -6.34
N GLU A 244 17.11 15.41 -7.30
CA GLU A 244 15.69 15.75 -7.48
C GLU A 244 14.85 14.51 -7.80
N GLY A 245 15.31 13.66 -8.72
CA GLY A 245 14.64 12.41 -9.06
C GLY A 245 14.49 11.48 -7.86
N ILE A 246 15.57 11.29 -7.09
CA ILE A 246 15.55 10.50 -5.85
C ILE A 246 14.58 11.11 -4.84
N ALA A 247 14.68 12.42 -4.57
CA ALA A 247 13.82 13.10 -3.61
C ALA A 247 12.33 12.96 -3.97
N ARG A 248 11.99 13.05 -5.26
CA ARG A 248 10.60 12.88 -5.71
C ARG A 248 10.11 11.44 -5.57
N CYS A 249 10.96 10.46 -5.87
CA CYS A 249 10.62 9.05 -5.70
C CYS A 249 10.49 8.66 -4.22
N ARG A 250 11.34 9.22 -3.35
CA ARG A 250 11.23 9.13 -1.88
C ARG A 250 9.92 9.73 -1.39
N ASP A 251 9.55 10.93 -1.81
CA ASP A 251 8.28 11.56 -1.40
C ASP A 251 7.06 10.73 -1.82
N ALA A 252 7.07 10.20 -3.04
CA ALA A 252 6.00 9.32 -3.54
C ALA A 252 5.82 8.08 -2.65
N ASN A 253 6.90 7.51 -2.11
CA ASN A 253 6.90 6.29 -1.29
C ASN A 253 7.25 6.51 0.19
N ARG A 254 7.17 7.75 0.70
CA ARG A 254 7.62 8.12 2.06
C ARG A 254 6.96 7.30 3.16
N HIS A 255 5.72 6.87 2.94
CA HIS A 255 4.94 6.07 3.87
C HIS A 255 5.49 4.64 3.99
N LEU A 256 5.91 4.03 2.88
CA LEU A 256 6.55 2.72 2.87
C LEU A 256 7.94 2.82 3.46
N LEU A 257 8.74 3.82 3.06
CA LEU A 257 10.07 4.06 3.62
C LEU A 257 10.01 4.20 5.15
N HIS A 258 9.07 5.00 5.65
CA HIS A 258 8.84 5.17 7.07
C HIS A 258 8.47 3.86 7.77
N ARG A 259 7.54 3.09 7.18
CA ARG A 259 7.12 1.80 7.74
C ARG A 259 8.27 0.82 7.82
N VAL A 260 9.13 0.74 6.81
CA VAL A 260 10.29 -0.16 6.84
C VAL A 260 11.30 0.31 7.90
N ALA A 261 11.53 1.62 8.02
CA ALA A 261 12.45 2.19 9.00
C ALA A 261 12.00 2.00 10.45
N THR A 262 10.70 2.13 10.72
CA THR A 262 10.17 2.27 12.10
C THR A 262 9.23 1.15 12.53
N GLY A 263 8.70 0.37 11.58
CA GLY A 263 7.60 -0.55 11.81
C GLY A 263 6.23 0.10 11.96
N ARG A 264 6.11 1.44 11.84
CA ARG A 264 4.87 2.20 12.07
C ARG A 264 4.38 2.95 10.82
N PRO A 265 3.07 3.25 10.70
CA PRO A 265 2.54 4.10 9.64
C PRO A 265 3.15 5.50 9.71
N PHE A 266 3.31 6.12 8.55
CA PHE A 266 3.66 7.53 8.44
C PHE A 266 2.45 8.38 8.84
N SER A 267 2.67 9.38 9.70
CA SER A 267 1.58 10.18 10.26
C SER A 267 1.73 11.63 9.85
N VAL A 268 0.65 12.14 9.28
CA VAL A 268 0.52 13.55 8.92
C VAL A 268 -0.34 14.22 10.00
N PHE A 269 0.24 15.17 10.72
CA PHE A 269 -0.46 16.02 11.68
C PHE A 269 -0.92 17.30 10.99
N LYS A 270 -2.24 17.50 10.92
CA LYS A 270 -2.82 18.71 10.36
C LYS A 270 -3.55 19.51 11.42
N TYR A 271 -3.35 20.83 11.34
CA TYR A 271 -4.15 21.79 12.05
C TYR A 271 -4.38 23.04 11.21
N ALA A 272 -5.40 23.80 11.59
CA ALA A 272 -5.76 25.07 11.00
C ALA A 272 -5.84 26.11 12.11
N MET A 273 -5.14 27.24 11.96
CA MET A 273 -5.08 28.29 12.95
C MET A 273 -5.19 29.67 12.32
N THR A 274 -5.53 30.66 13.13
CA THR A 274 -5.36 32.08 12.84
C THR A 274 -3.88 32.50 12.92
N VAL A 275 -3.53 33.71 12.46
CA VAL A 275 -2.13 34.17 12.45
C VAL A 275 -1.54 34.32 13.86
N ASP A 276 -2.40 34.53 14.85
CA ASP A 276 -2.10 34.57 16.28
C ASP A 276 -2.24 33.19 16.97
N GLY A 277 -2.33 32.11 16.20
CA GLY A 277 -2.16 30.74 16.69
C GLY A 277 -3.40 30.13 17.37
N LYS A 278 -4.62 30.56 17.02
CA LYS A 278 -5.87 30.05 17.61
C LYS A 278 -6.65 29.15 16.67
N ILE A 279 -7.21 28.06 17.21
CA ILE A 279 -8.04 27.11 16.43
C ILE A 279 -9.55 27.35 16.59
N ALA A 280 -9.95 28.10 17.62
CA ALA A 280 -11.31 28.52 17.88
C ALA A 280 -11.30 29.78 18.77
N THR A 281 -12.44 30.43 18.90
CA THR A 281 -12.65 31.45 19.94
C THR A 281 -12.71 30.81 21.33
N THR A 282 -12.71 31.60 22.41
CA THR A 282 -12.88 31.08 23.79
C THR A 282 -14.22 30.33 23.98
N SER A 283 -15.26 30.68 23.22
CA SER A 283 -16.54 29.96 23.23
C SER A 283 -16.50 28.59 22.53
N GLY A 284 -15.38 28.25 21.89
CA GLY A 284 -15.24 27.02 21.09
C GLY A 284 -15.75 27.14 19.67
N HIS A 285 -16.19 28.32 19.23
CA HIS A 285 -16.61 28.54 17.85
C HIS A 285 -15.40 28.51 16.90
N SER A 286 -15.35 27.50 16.03
CA SER A 286 -14.22 27.19 15.14
C SER A 286 -14.61 27.20 13.65
N ALA A 287 -15.85 27.57 13.34
CA ALA A 287 -16.36 27.53 11.98
C ALA A 287 -15.50 28.38 11.03
N TRP A 288 -15.04 27.75 9.95
CA TRP A 288 -14.37 28.39 8.83
C TRP A 288 -13.09 29.17 9.19
N VAL A 289 -12.23 28.66 10.08
CA VAL A 289 -10.89 29.26 10.28
C VAL A 289 -10.20 29.47 8.92
N THR A 290 -10.09 28.40 8.13
CA THR A 290 -9.52 28.41 6.78
C THR A 290 -10.57 28.45 5.67
N GLY A 291 -10.16 28.92 4.49
CA GLY A 291 -10.98 29.04 3.30
C GLY A 291 -11.16 27.74 2.49
N PRO A 292 -11.97 27.79 1.41
CA PRO A 292 -12.28 26.60 0.60
C PRO A 292 -11.06 25.93 -0.03
N ALA A 293 -10.06 26.69 -0.50
CA ALA A 293 -8.85 26.15 -1.13
C ALA A 293 -8.02 25.29 -0.15
N ALA A 294 -7.90 25.73 1.11
CA ALA A 294 -7.26 24.93 2.15
C ALA A 294 -8.04 23.65 2.46
N ARG A 295 -9.37 23.70 2.47
CA ARG A 295 -10.22 22.52 2.69
C ARG A 295 -10.10 21.49 1.56
N GLN A 296 -9.97 21.93 0.31
CA GLN A 296 -9.72 21.02 -0.82
C GLN A 296 -8.41 20.25 -0.64
N GLN A 297 -7.36 20.90 -0.13
CA GLN A 297 -6.09 20.24 0.17
C GLN A 297 -6.23 19.20 1.30
N VAL A 298 -7.04 19.50 2.33
CA VAL A 298 -7.37 18.53 3.39
C VAL A 298 -8.12 17.33 2.83
N TRP A 299 -9.07 17.53 1.91
CA TRP A 299 -9.78 16.42 1.27
C TRP A 299 -8.86 15.54 0.42
N ALA A 300 -7.89 16.14 -0.28
CA ALA A 300 -6.86 15.39 -1.00
C ALA A 300 -5.99 14.56 -0.04
N GLU A 301 -5.63 15.12 1.13
CA GLU A 301 -4.90 14.39 2.17
C GLU A 301 -5.68 13.20 2.72
N ARG A 302 -6.97 13.39 3.03
CA ARG A 302 -7.84 12.30 3.48
C ARG A 302 -7.92 11.18 2.45
N ALA A 303 -8.05 11.54 1.17
CA ALA A 303 -8.18 10.56 0.09
C ALA A 303 -6.97 9.64 -0.02
N ARG A 304 -5.76 10.16 0.27
CA ARG A 304 -4.52 9.39 0.18
C ARG A 304 -4.06 8.73 1.49
N SER A 305 -4.81 8.91 2.57
CA SER A 305 -4.51 8.33 3.88
C SER A 305 -5.37 7.10 4.10
N ASP A 306 -4.87 6.11 4.82
CA ASP A 306 -5.61 4.88 5.13
C ASP A 306 -6.65 5.12 6.22
N ALA A 307 -6.34 6.02 7.15
CA ALA A 307 -7.24 6.43 8.20
C ALA A 307 -7.13 7.92 8.57
N VAL A 308 -8.25 8.48 9.02
CA VAL A 308 -8.34 9.80 9.66
C VAL A 308 -8.57 9.61 11.14
N VAL A 309 -7.71 10.20 11.98
CA VAL A 309 -7.70 10.03 13.43
C VAL A 309 -8.14 11.32 14.12
N VAL A 310 -9.12 11.21 15.02
CA VAL A 310 -9.62 12.30 15.85
C VAL A 310 -9.81 11.86 17.31
N GLY A 311 -9.87 12.82 18.23
CA GLY A 311 -10.27 12.57 19.61
C GLY A 311 -11.78 12.73 19.81
N GLY A 312 -12.33 12.14 20.87
CA GLY A 312 -13.76 12.24 21.20
C GLY A 312 -14.28 13.68 21.32
N THR A 313 -13.45 14.63 21.76
CA THR A 313 -13.82 16.06 21.80
C THR A 313 -14.17 16.63 20.43
N THR A 314 -13.42 16.27 19.38
CA THR A 314 -13.71 16.69 18.01
C THR A 314 -15.06 16.11 17.55
N VAL A 315 -15.34 14.85 17.90
CA VAL A 315 -16.64 14.22 17.60
C VAL A 315 -17.78 14.99 18.26
N ARG A 316 -17.68 15.28 19.56
CA ARG A 316 -18.71 15.99 20.33
C ARG A 316 -18.90 17.45 19.90
N ARG A 317 -17.85 18.11 19.42
CA ARG A 317 -17.91 19.54 19.08
C ARG A 317 -18.25 19.80 17.63
N ASP A 318 -17.86 18.92 16.71
CA ASP A 318 -17.91 19.23 15.27
C ASP A 318 -18.82 18.29 14.47
N ASN A 319 -19.28 17.16 15.06
CA ASN A 319 -20.00 16.08 14.38
C ASN A 319 -19.47 15.77 12.96
N PRO A 320 -18.16 15.49 12.79
CA PRO A 320 -17.55 15.51 11.48
C PRO A 320 -17.91 14.26 10.66
N ASN A 321 -18.00 14.40 9.33
CA ASN A 321 -18.07 13.23 8.44
C ASN A 321 -16.72 12.50 8.30
N LEU A 322 -15.62 13.27 8.37
CA LEU A 322 -14.23 12.83 8.11
C LEU A 322 -14.02 12.13 6.75
N THR A 323 -14.92 12.36 5.80
CA THR A 323 -14.83 11.82 4.44
C THR A 323 -14.06 12.74 3.50
N THR A 324 -13.78 12.21 2.31
CA THR A 324 -13.09 12.91 1.21
C THR A 324 -13.99 13.90 0.47
N ARG A 325 -15.32 13.84 0.68
CA ARG A 325 -16.35 14.63 -0.04
C ARG A 325 -16.19 14.61 -1.58
N ARG A 326 -15.56 13.56 -2.12
CA ARG A 326 -15.44 13.28 -3.56
C ARG A 326 -16.44 12.20 -3.94
N ASP A 327 -17.03 12.32 -5.11
CA ASP A 327 -17.84 11.24 -5.69
C ASP A 327 -16.92 10.11 -6.15
N GLY A 328 -17.10 8.94 -5.58
CA GLY A 328 -16.22 7.78 -5.79
C GLY A 328 -14.82 7.92 -5.16
N GLY A 329 -14.02 6.87 -5.30
CA GLY A 329 -12.64 6.81 -4.78
C GLY A 329 -12.51 6.27 -3.36
N HIS A 330 -11.28 6.28 -2.85
CA HIS A 330 -10.94 5.75 -1.53
C HIS A 330 -11.64 6.53 -0.40
N ARG A 331 -12.12 5.79 0.60
CA ARG A 331 -12.71 6.34 1.82
C ARG A 331 -11.89 5.86 3.02
N PRO A 332 -11.11 6.74 3.67
CA PRO A 332 -10.28 6.34 4.80
C PRO A 332 -11.13 5.82 5.97
N ALA A 333 -10.57 4.89 6.74
CA ALA A 333 -11.16 4.51 8.02
C ALA A 333 -11.21 5.73 8.96
N ARG A 334 -12.28 5.85 9.75
CA ARG A 334 -12.48 6.94 10.69
C ARG A 334 -12.19 6.43 12.09
N ILE A 335 -11.04 6.84 12.64
CA ILE A 335 -10.58 6.39 13.96
C ILE A 335 -10.92 7.46 15.00
N VAL A 336 -11.64 7.05 16.05
CA VAL A 336 -12.01 7.88 17.19
C VAL A 336 -11.34 7.37 18.45
N LEU A 337 -10.53 8.20 19.09
CA LEU A 337 -9.91 7.90 20.39
C LEU A 337 -10.78 8.47 21.52
N SER A 338 -11.24 7.60 22.42
CA SER A 338 -11.97 8.01 23.62
C SER A 338 -11.75 7.05 24.78
N ARG A 339 -11.03 7.50 25.81
CA ARG A 339 -10.80 6.71 27.03
C ARG A 339 -12.09 6.43 27.81
N THR A 340 -12.95 7.44 27.96
CA THR A 340 -14.16 7.33 28.79
C THR A 340 -15.40 6.86 28.02
N MET A 341 -15.29 6.67 26.70
CA MET A 341 -16.44 6.50 25.82
C MET A 341 -17.49 7.61 25.98
N ASP A 342 -17.08 8.80 26.44
CA ASP A 342 -17.90 10.02 26.43
C ASP A 342 -18.03 10.49 24.97
N LEU A 343 -18.92 9.84 24.24
CA LEU A 343 -19.18 10.08 22.84
C LEU A 343 -20.70 10.23 22.68
N PRO A 344 -21.15 10.98 21.65
CA PRO A 344 -22.57 11.15 21.40
C PRO A 344 -23.26 9.80 21.19
N GLY A 345 -24.45 9.65 21.79
CA GLY A 345 -25.26 8.45 21.68
C GLY A 345 -25.74 8.16 20.26
N THR A 346 -26.42 7.04 20.10
CA THR A 346 -26.99 6.60 18.82
C THR A 346 -28.25 7.40 18.44
N GLU A 347 -28.98 7.92 19.43
CA GLU A 347 -30.24 8.67 19.27
C GLU A 347 -30.11 10.19 19.44
N ASP A 348 -29.04 10.65 20.10
CA ASP A 348 -28.83 12.06 20.45
C ASP A 348 -28.46 12.92 19.24
N ALA A 349 -29.01 14.13 19.19
CA ALA A 349 -28.65 15.10 18.16
C ALA A 349 -27.30 15.76 18.50
N ASN A 350 -26.24 15.32 17.82
CA ASN A 350 -24.95 16.00 17.88
C ASN A 350 -24.95 17.18 16.89
N TYR A 351 -25.56 18.30 17.28
CA TYR A 351 -25.41 19.56 16.57
C TYR A 351 -24.05 20.14 16.94
N GLY A 352 -22.99 19.68 16.26
CA GLY A 352 -21.69 20.31 16.40
C GLY A 352 -21.79 21.83 16.22
N LEU A 353 -20.90 22.58 16.87
CA LEU A 353 -20.79 24.04 16.73
C LEU A 353 -20.30 24.39 15.31
N GLY A 354 -21.20 24.28 14.32
CA GLY A 354 -21.09 24.87 12.99
C GLY A 354 -19.93 24.36 12.11
N THR A 355 -20.11 23.21 11.46
CA THR A 355 -19.62 23.06 10.08
C THR A 355 -20.83 23.24 9.17
N GLY A 356 -21.02 24.46 8.66
CA GLY A 356 -22.28 24.92 8.08
C GLY A 356 -22.69 24.20 6.78
N ASP A 357 -23.26 23.01 6.92
CA ASP A 357 -24.16 22.40 5.96
C ASP A 357 -25.57 22.49 6.58
N PHE A 358 -26.15 23.69 6.60
CA PHE A 358 -27.58 23.86 6.91
C PHE A 358 -28.35 23.47 5.64
N GLU A 359 -28.75 22.20 5.51
CA GLU A 359 -29.97 21.91 4.77
C GLU A 359 -31.13 22.25 5.72
N GLU A 360 -31.89 23.29 5.38
CA GLU A 360 -33.21 23.48 5.97
C GLU A 360 -34.02 22.23 5.64
N ASP A 361 -34.31 21.41 6.65
CA ASP A 361 -35.37 20.39 6.60
C ASP A 361 -36.72 21.12 6.46
N ALA A 362 -36.98 21.63 5.27
CA ALA A 362 -38.30 22.04 4.84
C ALA A 362 -39.08 20.78 4.45
N ASP A 363 -40.12 20.51 5.23
CA ASP A 363 -41.26 19.65 4.90
C ASP A 363 -41.04 18.13 4.90
N ALA A 364 -41.28 17.52 6.06
CA ALA A 364 -41.81 16.16 6.14
C ALA A 364 -43.20 16.19 6.80
N GLY A 365 -44.15 16.76 6.04
CA GLY A 365 -45.58 16.53 6.24
C GLY A 365 -45.92 15.04 6.16
N ALA A 366 -46.89 14.65 6.97
CA ALA A 366 -47.35 13.29 7.20
C ALA A 366 -47.63 12.47 5.93
N MET A 367 -46.99 11.28 5.80
CA MET A 367 -47.63 10.00 5.44
C MET A 367 -46.59 8.85 5.45
N GLY A 368 -46.90 7.73 6.09
CA GLY A 368 -46.27 6.44 5.79
C GLY A 368 -45.39 5.85 6.90
N ALA A 369 -46.02 5.13 7.83
CA ALA A 369 -45.37 4.20 8.73
C ALA A 369 -44.88 2.97 7.93
N GLU A 370 -43.62 2.99 7.50
CA GLU A 370 -42.89 1.80 7.10
C GLU A 370 -41.40 1.99 7.42
N ILE A 371 -40.81 0.98 8.08
CA ILE A 371 -39.53 1.02 8.78
C ILE A 371 -38.39 1.37 7.79
N ARG A 372 -38.09 2.66 7.63
CA ARG A 372 -36.80 3.13 7.12
C ARG A 372 -35.83 3.17 8.30
N LYS A 373 -34.76 2.35 8.23
CA LYS A 373 -33.60 2.39 9.14
C LYS A 373 -33.22 3.84 9.42
N ARG A 374 -33.47 4.33 10.64
CA ARG A 374 -33.10 5.70 11.04
C ARG A 374 -31.58 5.85 10.88
N LYS A 375 -31.13 6.80 10.04
CA LYS A 375 -29.72 7.20 9.98
C LYS A 375 -29.26 7.59 11.41
N PRO A 376 -28.11 7.11 11.88
CA PRO A 376 -27.52 7.60 13.12
C PRO A 376 -27.32 9.11 13.03
N ARG A 377 -27.71 9.87 14.06
CA ARG A 377 -27.60 11.34 14.06
C ARG A 377 -26.16 11.86 14.20
N THR A 378 -25.25 11.02 14.68
CA THR A 378 -23.81 11.26 14.62
C THR A 378 -23.23 10.64 13.36
N ASN A 379 -22.59 11.48 12.53
CA ASN A 379 -22.14 11.11 11.19
C ASN A 379 -21.17 9.93 11.18
N LEU A 380 -20.34 9.81 12.22
CA LEU A 380 -19.36 8.74 12.34
C LEU A 380 -19.97 7.36 12.60
N TRP A 381 -21.20 7.27 13.09
CA TRP A 381 -21.88 5.99 13.34
C TRP A 381 -22.54 5.43 12.08
N ASN A 382 -22.65 6.22 11.01
CA ASN A 382 -23.10 5.75 9.71
C ASN A 382 -21.96 5.01 8.98
N THR A 383 -21.87 3.70 9.17
CA THR A 383 -20.82 2.85 8.60
C THR A 383 -20.99 2.54 7.12
N ASP A 384 -22.17 2.80 6.55
CA ASP A 384 -22.39 2.77 5.09
C ASP A 384 -21.60 3.87 4.36
N GLU A 385 -21.26 4.97 5.06
CA GLU A 385 -20.46 6.04 4.50
C GLU A 385 -18.96 5.71 4.49
N ALA A 386 -18.41 5.25 5.61
CA ALA A 386 -17.03 4.77 5.71
C ALA A 386 -16.86 3.90 6.96
N ALA A 387 -15.84 3.04 6.96
CA ALA A 387 -15.51 2.24 8.14
C ALA A 387 -15.19 3.16 9.33
N THR A 388 -15.70 2.81 10.51
CA THR A 388 -15.44 3.56 11.75
C THR A 388 -14.88 2.61 12.80
N ILE A 389 -13.79 3.05 13.43
CA ILE A 389 -13.12 2.34 14.51
C ILE A 389 -13.09 3.25 15.73
N VAL A 390 -13.68 2.80 16.83
CA VAL A 390 -13.60 3.46 18.12
C VAL A 390 -12.58 2.71 18.97
N MET A 391 -11.56 3.44 19.43
CA MET A 391 -10.51 2.91 20.27
C MET A 391 -10.71 3.43 21.69
N THR A 392 -10.79 2.51 22.65
CA THR A 392 -11.10 2.82 24.05
C THR A 392 -10.29 1.96 25.02
N VAL A 393 -10.48 2.19 26.32
CA VAL A 393 -9.87 1.35 27.36
C VAL A 393 -10.80 0.19 27.74
N VAL A 394 -10.21 -0.93 28.15
CA VAL A 394 -10.94 -2.15 28.53
C VAL A 394 -12.05 -1.82 29.55
N GLY A 395 -13.26 -2.28 29.27
CA GLY A 395 -14.41 -2.17 30.18
C GLY A 395 -15.08 -0.79 30.20
N SER A 396 -14.68 0.14 29.34
CA SER A 396 -15.28 1.48 29.26
C SER A 396 -16.67 1.42 28.60
N ARG A 397 -17.74 1.65 29.37
CA ARG A 397 -19.16 1.68 28.92
C ARG A 397 -19.54 0.48 28.01
N PRO A 398 -19.50 -0.77 28.50
CA PRO A 398 -19.65 -1.97 27.67
C PRO A 398 -20.98 -2.04 26.91
N GLU A 399 -22.08 -1.56 27.51
CA GLU A 399 -23.40 -1.48 26.86
C GLU A 399 -23.36 -0.58 25.61
N PHE A 400 -22.77 0.61 25.74
CA PHE A 400 -22.62 1.54 24.62
C PHE A 400 -21.65 1.01 23.56
N GLN A 401 -20.60 0.29 23.96
CA GLN A 401 -19.75 -0.42 22.99
C GLN A 401 -20.56 -1.47 22.20
N ALA A 402 -21.44 -2.22 22.87
CA ALA A 402 -22.30 -3.21 22.21
C ALA A 402 -23.29 -2.55 21.23
N GLU A 403 -23.85 -1.40 21.59
CA GLU A 403 -24.67 -0.59 20.69
C GLU A 403 -23.90 -0.15 19.43
N LEU A 404 -22.68 0.37 19.59
CA LEU A 404 -21.82 0.75 18.47
C LEU A 404 -21.48 -0.44 17.57
N ARG A 405 -21.13 -1.59 18.17
CA ARG A 405 -20.88 -2.84 17.43
C ARG A 405 -22.12 -3.29 16.65
N ALA A 406 -23.32 -3.12 17.20
CA ALA A 406 -24.57 -3.41 16.51
C ALA A 406 -24.82 -2.50 15.29
N LEU A 407 -24.25 -1.29 15.27
CA LEU A 407 -24.24 -0.38 14.11
C LEU A 407 -23.10 -0.66 13.11
N GLY A 408 -22.32 -1.72 13.34
CA GLY A 408 -21.17 -2.09 12.51
C GLY A 408 -19.92 -1.26 12.79
N VAL A 409 -19.91 -0.43 13.84
CA VAL A 409 -18.71 0.27 14.29
C VAL A 409 -17.79 -0.73 14.97
N GLU A 410 -16.52 -0.74 14.57
CA GLU A 410 -15.52 -1.57 15.24
C GLU A 410 -15.11 -0.91 16.55
N VAL A 411 -15.14 -1.64 17.65
CA VAL A 411 -14.68 -1.16 18.96
C VAL A 411 -13.48 -1.98 19.40
N VAL A 412 -12.34 -1.31 19.53
CA VAL A 412 -11.04 -1.89 19.92
C VAL A 412 -10.69 -1.39 21.31
N GLU A 413 -10.38 -2.34 22.20
CA GLU A 413 -10.05 -2.06 23.60
C GLU A 413 -8.54 -2.19 23.81
N PHE A 414 -7.99 -1.28 24.62
CA PHE A 414 -6.59 -1.24 25.02
C PHE A 414 -6.50 -1.21 26.55
N ASP A 415 -5.48 -1.86 27.13
CA ASP A 415 -5.19 -1.68 28.57
C ASP A 415 -4.81 -0.22 28.86
N GLU A 416 -3.99 0.36 27.98
CA GLU A 416 -3.66 1.77 27.97
C GLU A 416 -3.82 2.35 26.57
N LEU A 417 -4.73 3.30 26.41
CA LEU A 417 -4.96 3.97 25.12
C LEU A 417 -4.01 5.17 24.95
N THR A 418 -2.89 4.94 24.27
CA THR A 418 -1.92 5.97 23.87
C THR A 418 -1.88 6.15 22.35
N PRO A 419 -1.52 7.35 21.84
CA PRO A 419 -1.25 7.54 20.41
C PRO A 419 -0.24 6.52 19.83
N GLY A 420 0.79 6.17 20.61
CA GLY A 420 1.77 5.13 20.23
C GLY A 420 1.11 3.77 20.00
N ALA A 421 0.28 3.31 20.94
CA ALA A 421 -0.43 2.03 20.83
C ALA A 421 -1.39 2.01 19.62
N VAL A 422 -2.05 3.14 19.34
CA VAL A 422 -2.89 3.29 18.14
C VAL A 422 -2.07 3.17 16.86
N ALA A 423 -0.90 3.81 16.79
CA ALA A 423 -0.01 3.71 15.63
C ALA A 423 0.48 2.26 15.40
N ASP A 424 0.83 1.55 16.47
CA ASP A 424 1.24 0.13 16.42
C ASP A 424 0.10 -0.77 15.93
N TYR A 425 -1.10 -0.56 16.45
CA TYR A 425 -2.29 -1.27 16.00
C TYR A 425 -2.57 -1.04 14.51
N CYS A 426 -2.50 0.21 14.06
CA CYS A 426 -2.64 0.55 12.64
C CYS A 426 -1.53 -0.07 11.79
N ALA A 427 -0.31 -0.18 12.32
CA ALA A 427 0.79 -0.85 11.67
C ALA A 427 0.46 -2.32 11.39
N LYS A 428 0.00 -3.06 12.41
CA LYS A 428 -0.40 -4.48 12.27
C LYS A 428 -1.56 -4.65 11.28
N ARG A 429 -2.43 -3.64 11.16
CA ARG A 429 -3.51 -3.61 10.17
C ARG A 429 -3.04 -3.46 8.72
N GLY A 430 -1.81 -3.04 8.50
CA GLY A 430 -1.23 -2.77 7.18
C GLY A 430 -1.25 -1.31 6.76
N TYR A 431 -1.76 -0.41 7.62
CA TYR A 431 -1.85 1.00 7.26
C TYR A 431 -0.44 1.57 7.05
N LEU A 432 -0.31 2.38 6.02
CA LEU A 432 0.92 3.07 5.63
C LEU A 432 0.87 4.55 6.00
N GLN A 433 -0.30 5.19 5.94
CA GLN A 433 -0.47 6.60 6.26
C GLN A 433 -1.68 6.88 7.18
N LEU A 434 -1.43 7.56 8.29
CA LEU A 434 -2.46 8.11 9.19
C LEU A 434 -2.55 9.63 9.04
N PHE A 435 -3.78 10.15 9.02
CA PHE A 435 -4.04 11.58 8.98
C PHE A 435 -4.71 12.07 10.25
N TRP A 436 -4.04 12.92 11.00
CA TRP A 436 -4.49 13.37 12.32
C TRP A 436 -5.10 14.76 12.23
N GLU A 437 -6.39 14.85 12.54
CA GLU A 437 -7.17 16.09 12.58
C GLU A 437 -7.71 16.34 13.99
N CYS A 438 -6.79 16.44 14.95
CA CYS A 438 -7.13 16.51 16.36
C CYS A 438 -6.84 17.89 16.98
N GLY A 439 -7.59 18.22 18.03
CA GLY A 439 -7.31 19.40 18.86
C GLY A 439 -6.10 19.19 19.80
N GLY A 440 -5.71 20.27 20.48
CA GLY A 440 -4.51 20.32 21.32
C GLY A 440 -4.40 19.20 22.37
N GLY A 441 -5.51 18.75 22.94
CA GLY A 441 -5.52 17.70 23.97
C GLY A 441 -5.08 16.31 23.49
N LEU A 442 -5.22 15.99 22.20
CA LEU A 442 -4.67 14.76 21.60
C LEU A 442 -3.34 15.03 20.88
N ALA A 443 -3.19 16.23 20.30
CA ALA A 443 -1.96 16.61 19.60
C ALA A 443 -0.73 16.63 20.52
N GLY A 444 -0.88 17.11 21.78
CA GLY A 444 0.20 17.13 22.77
C GLY A 444 0.77 15.74 23.05
N PRO A 445 -0.02 14.80 23.57
CA PRO A 445 0.41 13.42 23.79
C PRO A 445 0.96 12.72 22.53
N ALA A 446 0.38 12.98 21.35
CA ALA A 446 0.85 12.38 20.10
C ALA A 446 2.22 12.91 19.65
N LEU A 447 2.54 14.18 19.94
CA LEU A 447 3.89 14.72 19.78
C LEU A 447 4.87 14.07 20.77
N THR A 448 4.49 13.96 22.04
CA THR A 448 5.31 13.31 23.08
C THR A 448 5.60 11.85 22.75
N ASP A 449 4.61 11.13 22.20
CA ASP A 449 4.78 9.75 21.76
C ASP A 449 5.65 9.61 20.51
N GLY A 450 5.93 10.71 19.80
CA GLY A 450 6.68 10.72 18.55
C GLY A 450 5.90 10.08 17.40
N VAL A 451 4.58 10.18 17.41
CA VAL A 451 3.70 9.56 16.40
C VAL A 451 3.54 10.45 15.18
N PHE A 452 3.76 11.76 15.30
CA PHE A 452 3.68 12.69 14.18
C PHE A 452 5.01 12.78 13.43
N HIS A 453 4.95 12.70 12.11
CA HIS A 453 6.14 12.66 11.26
C HIS A 453 6.19 13.84 10.29
N HIS A 454 5.03 14.29 9.80
CA HIS A 454 4.93 15.43 8.91
C HIS A 454 3.80 16.37 9.35
N VAL A 455 4.08 17.67 9.37
CA VAL A 455 3.14 18.71 9.80
C VAL A 455 2.54 19.40 8.57
N MET A 456 1.24 19.66 8.64
CA MET A 456 0.50 20.51 7.72
C MET A 456 -0.25 21.59 8.50
N ALA A 457 0.37 22.76 8.63
CA ALA A 457 -0.15 23.89 9.37
C ALA A 457 -0.78 24.90 8.40
N PHE A 458 -2.11 25.00 8.41
CA PHE A 458 -2.81 26.06 7.68
C PHE A 458 -2.94 27.30 8.55
N VAL A 459 -2.41 28.42 8.09
CA VAL A 459 -2.45 29.73 8.75
C VAL A 459 -3.38 30.65 7.98
N ALA A 460 -4.52 30.97 8.58
CA ALA A 460 -5.49 31.90 8.04
C ALA A 460 -5.12 33.35 8.42
N PRO A 461 -5.30 34.33 7.52
CA PRO A 461 -5.10 35.74 7.81
C PRO A 461 -6.31 36.28 8.60
N LYS A 462 -6.38 35.87 9.86
CA LYS A 462 -7.38 36.21 10.88
C LYS A 462 -6.67 36.38 12.21
N ILE A 463 -7.22 37.20 13.10
CA ILE A 463 -6.76 37.40 14.49
C ILE A 463 -7.97 37.19 15.39
N VAL A 464 -7.82 36.39 16.45
CA VAL A 464 -8.89 36.10 17.42
C VAL A 464 -8.59 36.72 18.78
N GLY A 465 -7.33 36.69 19.20
CA GLY A 465 -6.90 37.09 20.52
C GLY A 465 -7.45 36.16 21.59
N SER A 466 -8.00 36.76 22.64
CA SER A 466 -8.60 36.07 23.79
C SER A 466 -9.77 36.89 24.33
N SER A 467 -10.84 36.22 24.76
CA SER A 467 -11.95 36.87 25.48
C SER A 467 -12.36 35.99 26.65
N GLY A 468 -12.16 36.46 27.88
CA GLY A 468 -12.56 35.73 29.10
C GLY A 468 -11.72 34.50 29.47
N GLY A 469 -10.51 34.35 28.91
CA GLY A 469 -9.61 33.21 29.14
C GLY A 469 -8.81 32.86 27.89
N PRO A 470 -7.84 31.92 27.95
CA PRO A 470 -7.00 31.56 26.81
C PRO A 470 -7.83 30.88 25.71
N ALA A 471 -7.81 31.44 24.51
CA ALA A 471 -8.34 30.77 23.33
C ALA A 471 -7.47 29.56 22.94
N PRO A 472 -8.07 28.44 22.47
CA PRO A 472 -7.37 27.19 22.25
C PRO A 472 -6.31 27.27 21.15
N SER A 473 -5.17 26.62 21.39
CA SER A 473 -4.06 26.45 20.45
C SER A 473 -4.13 25.10 19.71
N PRO A 474 -3.44 24.94 18.57
CA PRO A 474 -3.38 23.67 17.84
C PRO A 474 -2.70 22.54 18.62
N VAL A 475 -1.68 22.89 19.39
CA VAL A 475 -0.91 21.97 20.22
C VAL A 475 -1.19 22.33 21.67
N GLY A 476 -1.57 21.31 22.45
CA GLY A 476 -1.81 21.42 23.89
C GLY A 476 -0.51 21.24 24.68
N GLU A 477 -0.61 20.60 25.83
CA GLU A 477 0.54 20.36 26.71
C GLU A 477 1.52 19.36 26.09
N THR A 478 2.78 19.76 25.98
CA THR A 478 3.90 18.93 25.48
C THR A 478 5.00 18.71 26.53
N GLY A 479 5.01 19.50 27.60
CA GLY A 479 6.06 19.52 28.61
C GLY A 479 7.35 20.24 28.20
N LEU A 480 7.36 20.94 27.07
CA LEU A 480 8.52 21.72 26.61
C LEU A 480 8.52 23.09 27.30
N GLU A 481 9.58 23.40 28.05
CA GLU A 481 9.65 24.61 28.89
C GLU A 481 10.56 25.69 28.31
N ARG A 482 11.61 25.31 27.58
CA ARG A 482 12.60 26.25 27.02
C ARG A 482 12.52 26.27 25.50
N MET A 483 12.91 27.38 24.88
CA MET A 483 13.00 27.46 23.41
C MET A 483 14.01 26.49 22.81
N THR A 484 15.02 26.09 23.57
CA THR A 484 15.95 25.01 23.20
C THR A 484 15.28 23.66 23.06
N ASP A 485 14.13 23.47 23.70
CA ASP A 485 13.38 22.21 23.70
C ASP A 485 12.38 22.17 22.54
N ALA A 486 12.18 23.29 21.83
CA ALA A 486 11.22 23.40 20.74
C ALA A 486 11.55 22.45 19.58
N LEU A 487 10.50 21.86 18.99
CA LEU A 487 10.63 20.94 17.87
C LEU A 487 10.81 21.74 16.56
N ASN A 488 11.95 21.54 15.91
CA ASN A 488 12.28 22.16 14.63
C ASN A 488 11.71 21.36 13.46
N LEU A 489 11.02 22.03 12.54
CA LEU A 489 10.57 21.40 11.30
C LEU A 489 11.70 21.40 10.26
N ARG A 490 11.98 20.24 9.67
CA ARG A 490 12.95 20.06 8.57
C ARG A 490 12.23 20.01 7.22
N GLY A 491 12.93 20.38 6.14
CA GLY A 491 12.34 20.36 4.79
C GLY A 491 11.15 21.31 4.63
N LEU A 492 11.29 22.54 5.12
CA LEU A 492 10.21 23.52 5.20
C LEU A 492 9.62 23.84 3.82
N GLY A 493 8.31 23.70 3.69
CA GLY A 493 7.54 24.12 2.53
C GLY A 493 6.53 25.19 2.89
N ILE A 494 6.49 26.30 2.14
CA ILE A 494 5.51 27.37 2.33
C ILE A 494 4.77 27.60 1.02
N ARG A 495 3.44 27.46 1.02
CA ARG A 495 2.61 27.64 -0.17
C ARG A 495 1.32 28.37 0.15
N LYS A 496 0.94 29.33 -0.70
CA LYS A 496 -0.35 30.01 -0.60
C LYS A 496 -1.48 29.13 -1.13
N HIS A 497 -2.57 29.01 -0.37
CA HIS A 497 -3.80 28.30 -0.76
C HIS A 497 -4.98 29.26 -0.65
N GLY A 498 -5.30 29.94 -1.74
CA GLY A 498 -6.27 31.03 -1.72
C GLY A 498 -5.78 32.17 -0.83
N ARG A 499 -6.46 32.42 0.31
CA ARG A 499 -6.05 33.44 1.29
C ARG A 499 -5.18 32.87 2.42
N ASP A 500 -5.16 31.56 2.59
CA ASP A 500 -4.44 30.89 3.68
C ASP A 500 -3.00 30.57 3.25
N VAL A 501 -2.11 30.41 4.22
CA VAL A 501 -0.74 29.92 4.00
C VAL A 501 -0.66 28.50 4.56
N LEU A 502 -0.20 27.55 3.74
CA LEU A 502 0.14 26.20 4.19
C LEU A 502 1.65 26.17 4.47
N ILE A 503 2.00 25.85 5.72
CA ILE A 503 3.36 25.54 6.14
C ILE A 503 3.45 24.03 6.34
N THR A 504 4.44 23.40 5.71
CA THR A 504 4.71 21.96 5.84
C THR A 504 6.15 21.70 6.27
N GLY A 505 6.38 20.59 6.96
CA GLY A 505 7.72 20.15 7.31
C GLY A 505 7.70 18.83 8.08
N TYR A 506 8.86 18.21 8.21
CA TYR A 506 9.05 16.96 8.92
C TYR A 506 9.49 17.20 10.35
N LEU A 507 8.95 16.41 11.28
CA LEU A 507 9.40 16.39 12.67
C LEU A 507 10.65 15.51 12.80
N PRO A 508 11.57 15.86 13.72
CA PRO A 508 12.76 15.06 13.95
C PRO A 508 12.39 13.71 14.60
N PRO A 509 13.14 12.63 14.35
CA PRO A 509 12.91 11.33 14.99
C PRO A 509 12.90 11.44 16.52
N LYS A 510 12.15 10.56 17.20
CA LYS A 510 12.03 10.56 18.68
C LYS A 510 13.39 10.47 19.40
N SER A 511 14.39 9.81 18.81
CA SER A 511 15.76 9.74 19.34
C SER A 511 16.53 11.08 19.34
N SER A 512 16.01 12.09 18.65
CA SER A 512 16.54 13.46 18.59
C SER A 512 15.67 14.47 19.37
N THR A 513 14.80 13.99 20.27
CA THR A 513 14.15 14.85 21.26
C THR A 513 15.16 15.25 22.35
N GLY A 514 16.03 16.17 21.99
CA GLY A 514 17.11 16.67 22.83
C GLY A 514 17.86 17.82 22.16
N ALA A 515 17.36 19.03 22.39
CA ALA A 515 18.08 20.29 22.34
C ALA A 515 18.63 20.78 20.98
N LEU A 516 18.88 22.09 20.95
CA LEU A 516 19.85 22.80 20.10
C LEU A 516 21.28 22.20 20.09
N ALA A 517 21.47 20.89 20.27
CA ALA A 517 22.77 20.23 20.44
C ALA A 517 23.37 19.65 19.14
N GLU A 518 22.69 19.70 17.99
CA GLU A 518 23.28 19.31 16.69
C GLU A 518 23.74 20.48 15.82
N THR A 519 23.73 21.72 16.32
CA THR A 519 24.20 22.88 15.55
C THR A 519 24.94 23.92 16.42
N GLU A 520 26.00 23.50 17.10
CA GLU A 520 27.15 24.41 17.14
C GLU A 520 28.02 24.08 15.92
N PRO A 521 28.47 25.07 15.13
CA PRO A 521 29.51 24.83 14.16
C PRO A 521 30.66 24.20 14.93
N ARG A 522 31.13 23.02 14.53
CA ARG A 522 32.42 22.53 15.02
C ARG A 522 33.44 23.63 14.71
N GLU A 523 33.90 24.35 15.73
CA GLU A 523 35.04 25.25 15.57
C GLU A 523 36.19 24.42 14.99
N GLY A 524 36.48 24.63 13.70
CA GLY A 524 37.57 23.96 12.98
C GLY A 524 37.22 23.19 11.70
N GLY A 525 35.98 23.17 11.22
CA GLY A 525 35.62 22.54 9.92
C GLY A 525 35.13 23.55 8.90
N GLY A 526 35.90 23.80 7.83
CA GLY A 526 35.59 24.82 6.83
C GLY A 526 34.24 24.66 6.11
N ASP A 527 33.63 25.81 5.79
CA ASP A 527 32.51 26.23 4.92
C ASP A 527 31.77 25.25 3.98
N THR A 528 31.78 23.94 4.22
CA THR A 528 31.14 22.91 3.38
C THR A 528 30.14 22.04 4.14
N ALA A 529 29.90 22.31 5.42
CA ALA A 529 28.79 21.70 6.14
C ALA A 529 27.49 22.36 5.65
N GLY A 530 26.72 21.64 4.85
CA GLY A 530 25.41 22.07 4.38
C GLY A 530 24.53 22.56 5.53
N ASP A 531 23.66 23.52 5.24
CA ASP A 531 22.78 24.15 6.21
C ASP A 531 22.02 23.07 7.01
N ALA A 532 22.27 22.97 8.31
CA ALA A 532 21.67 21.98 9.21
C ALA A 532 20.13 22.09 9.27
N TRP A 533 19.57 23.17 8.73
CA TRP A 533 18.13 23.39 8.56
C TRP A 533 17.55 22.82 7.25
N THR A 534 18.40 22.37 6.32
CA THR A 534 18.03 21.89 4.97
C THR A 534 18.18 20.39 4.75
N GLU A 535 18.46 19.62 5.81
CA GLU A 535 18.63 18.17 5.72
C GLU A 535 17.49 17.50 4.96
N ASP A 536 17.81 16.59 4.03
CA ASP A 536 16.84 15.72 3.36
C ASP A 536 16.29 14.69 4.37
N PRO A 537 15.09 14.91 4.93
CA PRO A 537 14.59 14.08 6.02
C PRO A 537 14.19 12.69 5.49
N LEU A 538 13.84 12.57 4.20
CA LEU A 538 13.47 11.29 3.61
C LEU A 538 14.69 10.45 3.27
N GLY A 539 15.83 11.07 2.96
CA GLY A 539 17.12 10.39 2.84
C GLY A 539 17.54 9.72 4.16
N ILE A 540 17.32 10.39 5.29
CA ILE A 540 17.57 9.80 6.63
C ILE A 540 16.66 8.59 6.88
N VAL A 541 15.38 8.70 6.53
CA VAL A 541 14.41 7.61 6.69
C VAL A 541 14.74 6.42 5.79
N GLU A 542 15.12 6.65 4.53
CA GLU A 542 15.57 5.57 3.65
C GLU A 542 16.81 4.88 4.23
N ALA A 543 17.85 5.63 4.61
CA ALA A 543 19.05 5.05 5.23
C ALA A 543 18.73 4.28 6.53
N ALA A 544 17.74 4.72 7.31
CA ALA A 544 17.25 3.99 8.48
C ALA A 544 16.51 2.70 8.10
N ALA A 545 15.70 2.71 7.03
CA ALA A 545 15.04 1.54 6.47
C ALA A 545 16.05 0.49 6.00
N GLU A 546 17.13 0.93 5.35
CA GLU A 546 18.22 0.05 4.91
C GLU A 546 18.88 -0.65 6.11
N ARG A 547 19.30 0.12 7.13
CA ARG A 547 19.90 -0.42 8.36
C ARG A 547 18.95 -1.31 9.15
N ALA A 548 17.65 -0.99 9.17
CA ALA A 548 16.64 -1.81 9.83
C ALA A 548 16.48 -3.16 9.11
N GLY A 549 16.57 -3.14 7.78
CA GLY A 549 16.63 -4.34 6.94
C GLY A 549 17.82 -5.24 7.27
N GLU A 550 19.03 -4.69 7.27
CA GLU A 550 20.27 -5.42 7.60
C GLU A 550 20.26 -5.99 9.02
N ARG A 551 19.73 -5.24 10.00
CA ARG A 551 19.56 -5.72 11.37
C ARG A 551 18.57 -6.88 11.47
N ARG A 552 17.46 -6.86 10.73
CA ARG A 552 16.48 -7.98 10.72
C ARG A 552 16.99 -9.21 9.99
N GLU A 553 17.86 -9.07 9.00
CA GLU A 553 18.52 -10.21 8.34
C GLU A 553 19.61 -10.84 9.20
N SER A 554 20.29 -10.03 10.04
CA SER A 554 21.36 -10.48 10.93
C SER A 554 20.88 -10.93 12.32
N ALA A 555 19.82 -10.33 12.84
CA ALA A 555 19.07 -10.80 14.00
C ALA A 555 17.95 -11.72 13.50
N GLY A 556 18.23 -13.01 13.37
CA GLY A 556 17.13 -13.98 13.43
C GLY A 556 16.42 -13.76 14.76
N ASP A 557 15.16 -13.32 14.75
CA ASP A 557 14.39 -13.04 15.96
C ASP A 557 14.48 -14.25 16.91
N ASP A 558 15.24 -14.07 17.99
CA ASP A 558 15.59 -15.06 19.00
C ASP A 558 14.51 -15.13 20.09
N ASP A 559 13.26 -14.80 19.75
CA ASP A 559 12.08 -15.00 20.62
C ASP A 559 11.49 -16.41 20.46
N GLY A 560 12.05 -17.22 19.55
CA GLY A 560 11.58 -18.55 19.24
C GLY A 560 10.32 -18.60 18.37
N PHE A 561 9.91 -17.49 17.73
CA PHE A 561 8.75 -17.44 16.84
C PHE A 561 9.11 -16.99 15.42
N LEU A 562 8.52 -17.66 14.43
CA LEU A 562 8.40 -17.15 13.07
C LEU A 562 7.01 -16.54 12.92
N ARG A 563 6.94 -15.20 12.95
CA ARG A 563 5.69 -14.45 12.84
C ARG A 563 5.40 -14.11 11.39
N PHE A 564 4.17 -14.32 10.96
CA PHE A 564 3.64 -13.83 9.69
C PHE A 564 2.19 -13.44 9.91
N TYR A 565 1.66 -12.52 9.13
CA TYR A 565 0.22 -12.30 9.07
C TYR A 565 -0.15 -11.92 7.66
N LYS A 566 0.49 -10.87 7.15
CA LYS A 566 0.19 -10.32 5.85
C LYS A 566 1.22 -10.71 4.81
N SER A 567 0.80 -10.75 3.54
CA SER A 567 1.64 -11.21 2.43
C SER A 567 2.87 -10.35 2.15
N TRP A 568 2.87 -9.12 2.65
CA TRP A 568 3.93 -8.14 2.50
C TRP A 568 4.92 -8.09 3.67
N ASP A 569 4.68 -8.85 4.73
CA ASP A 569 5.62 -8.93 5.85
C ASP A 569 6.87 -9.73 5.43
N VAL A 570 7.93 -9.67 6.25
CA VAL A 570 9.19 -10.40 5.98
C VAL A 570 8.95 -11.89 5.74
N ASN A 571 8.03 -12.49 6.50
CA ASN A 571 7.61 -13.89 6.35
C ASN A 571 6.27 -14.03 5.61
N GLY A 572 5.82 -12.96 4.94
CA GLY A 572 4.51 -12.87 4.30
C GLY A 572 4.30 -13.90 3.20
N ALA A 573 5.37 -14.49 2.67
CA ALA A 573 5.30 -15.64 1.78
C ALA A 573 4.48 -16.81 2.36
N LEU A 574 4.37 -16.94 3.70
CA LEU A 574 3.51 -17.95 4.35
C LEU A 574 2.02 -17.59 4.34
N SER A 575 1.66 -16.31 4.26
CA SER A 575 0.27 -15.84 4.27
C SER A 575 -0.56 -16.43 3.12
N ASN A 576 -1.84 -16.70 3.36
CA ASN A 576 -2.78 -17.20 2.33
C ASN A 576 -3.06 -16.17 1.23
N PHE A 577 -2.78 -14.89 1.54
CA PHE A 577 -2.88 -13.75 0.65
C PHE A 577 -1.61 -13.53 -0.17
N SER A 578 -0.57 -14.35 0.00
CA SER A 578 0.65 -14.18 -0.78
C SER A 578 0.43 -14.63 -2.24
N PRO A 579 1.05 -13.94 -3.23
CA PRO A 579 0.83 -14.17 -4.66
C PRO A 579 1.55 -15.43 -5.14
N HIS A 580 1.25 -16.58 -4.54
CA HIS A 580 1.83 -17.87 -4.87
C HIS A 580 0.72 -18.75 -5.47
N PRO A 581 0.64 -18.84 -6.82
CA PRO A 581 -0.37 -19.65 -7.47
C PRO A 581 -0.25 -21.12 -7.06
N ILE A 582 -1.38 -21.82 -6.97
CA ILE A 582 -1.41 -23.24 -6.59
C ILE A 582 -2.10 -24.06 -7.66
N ASP A 583 -1.60 -25.27 -7.89
CA ASP A 583 -2.31 -26.30 -8.64
C ASP A 583 -3.16 -27.09 -7.67
N ALA A 584 -4.48 -26.98 -7.79
CA ALA A 584 -5.43 -27.67 -6.92
C ALA A 584 -6.69 -28.05 -7.71
N PRO A 585 -7.49 -29.02 -7.24
CA PRO A 585 -8.75 -29.39 -7.89
C PRO A 585 -9.66 -28.17 -8.11
N SER A 586 -10.46 -28.20 -9.18
CA SER A 586 -11.50 -27.17 -9.40
C SER A 586 -12.57 -27.17 -8.29
N VAL A 587 -12.95 -28.36 -7.81
CA VAL A 587 -13.80 -28.57 -6.63
C VAL A 587 -13.08 -29.57 -5.73
N TRP A 588 -12.96 -29.25 -4.44
CA TRP A 588 -12.26 -30.11 -3.47
C TRP A 588 -13.14 -31.29 -3.03
N GLY A 589 -12.72 -32.51 -3.38
CA GLY A 589 -13.46 -33.77 -3.23
C GLY A 589 -13.29 -34.55 -1.92
N GLY A 590 -12.59 -34.02 -0.91
CA GLY A 590 -12.57 -34.64 0.43
C GLY A 590 -11.35 -35.48 0.82
N ARG A 591 -10.40 -35.75 -0.07
CA ARG A 591 -9.22 -36.60 0.20
C ARG A 591 -7.92 -35.80 0.25
N GLU A 592 -7.03 -36.14 1.19
CA GLU A 592 -5.74 -35.47 1.42
C GLU A 592 -4.61 -35.96 0.48
N ASP A 593 -4.80 -37.11 -0.18
CA ASP A 593 -3.80 -37.77 -1.01
C ASP A 593 -4.38 -38.07 -2.41
N ASP A 594 -3.73 -37.48 -3.41
CA ASP A 594 -3.64 -37.84 -4.83
C ASP A 594 -4.70 -38.81 -5.38
N ASP A 595 -5.74 -38.29 -6.03
CA ASP A 595 -6.49 -39.05 -7.04
C ASP A 595 -6.06 -38.55 -8.43
N GLU A 596 -5.25 -39.39 -9.11
CA GLU A 596 -4.90 -39.32 -10.53
C GLU A 596 -6.18 -39.37 -11.38
N GLY A 597 -6.88 -38.23 -11.52
CA GLY A 597 -8.11 -38.16 -12.31
C GLY A 597 -8.94 -36.89 -12.16
N GLU A 598 -8.73 -36.08 -11.12
CA GLU A 598 -9.44 -34.81 -10.97
C GLU A 598 -8.82 -33.72 -11.87
N THR A 599 -9.68 -32.92 -12.52
CA THR A 599 -9.23 -31.80 -13.34
C THR A 599 -8.63 -30.73 -12.42
N THR A 600 -7.31 -30.67 -12.40
CA THR A 600 -6.54 -29.65 -11.69
C THR A 600 -6.69 -28.30 -12.39
N ALA A 601 -6.75 -27.27 -11.57
CA ALA A 601 -6.96 -25.89 -11.95
C ALA A 601 -5.88 -25.04 -11.28
N GLU A 602 -5.30 -24.10 -12.01
CA GLU A 602 -4.45 -23.09 -11.41
C GLU A 602 -5.31 -22.06 -10.67
N TRP A 603 -4.99 -21.81 -9.40
CA TRP A 603 -5.63 -20.80 -8.57
C TRP A 603 -4.62 -19.69 -8.26
N PRO A 604 -5.01 -18.40 -8.36
CA PRO A 604 -4.05 -17.30 -8.18
C PRO A 604 -3.38 -17.27 -6.79
N THR A 605 -4.11 -17.62 -5.73
CA THR A 605 -3.58 -17.74 -4.36
C THR A 605 -4.33 -18.81 -3.57
N VAL A 606 -3.81 -19.14 -2.37
CA VAL A 606 -4.50 -19.99 -1.39
C VAL A 606 -5.86 -19.38 -0.99
N GLU A 607 -5.95 -18.06 -0.80
CA GLU A 607 -7.20 -17.38 -0.47
C GLU A 607 -8.27 -17.51 -1.58
N HIS A 608 -7.88 -17.43 -2.86
CA HIS A 608 -8.82 -17.63 -3.97
C HIS A 608 -9.45 -19.02 -3.92
N PHE A 609 -8.61 -20.05 -3.75
CA PHE A 609 -9.08 -21.42 -3.61
C PHE A 609 -9.98 -21.56 -2.38
N TYR A 610 -9.53 -21.13 -1.20
CA TYR A 610 -10.29 -21.26 0.04
C TYR A 610 -11.68 -20.60 -0.01
N GLN A 611 -11.78 -19.39 -0.57
CA GLN A 611 -13.06 -18.70 -0.70
C GLN A 611 -13.98 -19.35 -1.72
N ALA A 612 -13.45 -19.86 -2.83
CA ALA A 612 -14.24 -20.55 -3.85
C ALA A 612 -14.78 -21.89 -3.33
N GLN A 613 -13.99 -22.63 -2.55
CA GLN A 613 -14.40 -23.95 -2.04
C GLN A 613 -15.57 -23.90 -1.04
N LYS A 614 -15.95 -22.72 -0.53
CA LYS A 614 -17.21 -22.53 0.22
C LYS A 614 -18.44 -22.92 -0.59
N PHE A 615 -18.37 -22.77 -1.92
CA PHE A 615 -19.45 -23.01 -2.87
C PHE A 615 -19.25 -24.31 -3.66
N GLY A 616 -18.14 -25.02 -3.41
CA GLY A 616 -17.78 -26.24 -4.13
C GLY A 616 -18.72 -27.40 -3.84
N GLY A 617 -19.17 -28.08 -4.89
CA GLY A 617 -20.04 -29.26 -4.79
C GLY A 617 -21.52 -28.95 -4.54
N VAL A 618 -21.92 -27.68 -4.55
CA VAL A 618 -23.32 -27.25 -4.47
C VAL A 618 -23.95 -27.29 -5.86
N ASP A 619 -25.05 -28.03 -6.01
CA ASP A 619 -25.82 -28.15 -7.26
C ASP A 619 -26.72 -26.91 -7.49
N ASP A 620 -26.07 -25.75 -7.65
CA ASP A 620 -26.71 -24.46 -7.95
C ASP A 620 -25.82 -23.65 -8.94
N PRO A 621 -26.35 -23.22 -10.10
CA PRO A 621 -25.60 -22.38 -11.05
C PRO A 621 -25.03 -21.10 -10.45
N ALA A 622 -25.67 -20.54 -9.42
CA ALA A 622 -25.17 -19.37 -8.70
C ALA A 622 -23.92 -19.70 -7.88
N ALA A 623 -23.81 -20.93 -7.35
CA ALA A 623 -22.61 -21.40 -6.65
C ALA A 623 -21.44 -21.56 -7.62
N THR A 624 -21.66 -22.12 -8.81
CA THR A 624 -20.62 -22.19 -9.87
C THR A 624 -20.16 -20.79 -10.30
N SER A 625 -21.12 -19.88 -10.53
CA SER A 625 -20.82 -18.49 -10.91
C SER A 625 -20.02 -17.76 -9.82
N ALA A 626 -20.31 -18.04 -8.54
CA ALA A 626 -19.55 -17.49 -7.42
C ALA A 626 -18.09 -17.97 -7.42
N MET A 627 -17.84 -19.26 -7.67
CA MET A 627 -16.49 -19.81 -7.76
C MET A 627 -15.69 -19.18 -8.89
N GLU A 628 -16.29 -19.02 -10.08
CA GLU A 628 -15.65 -18.36 -11.22
C GLU A 628 -15.33 -16.90 -10.94
N ALA A 629 -16.26 -16.15 -10.34
CA ALA A 629 -16.05 -14.76 -9.96
C ALA A 629 -14.93 -14.61 -8.91
N ILE A 630 -14.86 -15.51 -7.93
CA ILE A 630 -13.78 -15.54 -6.94
C ILE A 630 -12.45 -15.88 -7.60
N ARG A 631 -12.41 -16.85 -8.52
CA ARG A 631 -11.19 -17.24 -9.23
C ARG A 631 -10.68 -16.16 -10.18
N ALA A 632 -11.59 -15.41 -10.80
CA ALA A 632 -11.30 -14.30 -11.70
C ALA A 632 -11.03 -12.97 -10.96
N ALA A 633 -11.13 -12.95 -9.63
CA ALA A 633 -10.82 -11.78 -8.83
C ALA A 633 -9.39 -11.30 -9.11
N SER A 634 -9.21 -9.98 -9.12
CA SER A 634 -7.91 -9.39 -9.42
C SER A 634 -6.92 -9.55 -8.26
N SER A 635 -7.41 -9.77 -7.04
CA SER A 635 -6.61 -9.87 -5.81
C SER A 635 -7.21 -10.87 -4.80
N PRO A 636 -6.41 -11.41 -3.87
CA PRO A 636 -6.90 -12.26 -2.79
C PRO A 636 -7.86 -11.52 -1.84
N GLU A 637 -7.71 -10.20 -1.66
CA GLU A 637 -8.65 -9.36 -0.92
C GLU A 637 -10.01 -9.27 -1.63
N GLU A 638 -10.01 -9.13 -2.96
CA GLU A 638 -11.23 -9.12 -3.74
C GLU A 638 -11.92 -10.50 -3.70
N ALA A 639 -11.16 -11.58 -3.84
CA ALA A 639 -11.66 -12.95 -3.66
C ALA A 639 -12.30 -13.14 -2.28
N ALA A 640 -11.63 -12.69 -1.21
CA ALA A 640 -12.16 -12.70 0.16
C ALA A 640 -13.42 -11.84 0.31
N ARG A 641 -13.44 -10.64 -0.28
CA ARG A 641 -14.60 -9.74 -0.26
C ARG A 641 -15.81 -10.38 -0.95
N ILE A 642 -15.64 -10.94 -2.14
CA ILE A 642 -16.69 -11.62 -2.91
C ILE A 642 -17.22 -12.81 -2.09
N GLY A 643 -16.33 -13.71 -1.65
CA GLY A 643 -16.70 -14.90 -0.90
C GLY A 643 -17.43 -14.61 0.42
N ARG A 644 -16.92 -13.65 1.22
CA ARG A 644 -17.55 -13.26 2.50
C ARG A 644 -18.89 -12.53 2.28
N THR A 645 -18.99 -11.70 1.24
CA THR A 645 -20.24 -10.98 0.92
C THR A 645 -21.32 -11.98 0.51
N LEU A 646 -21.00 -12.92 -0.37
CA LEU A 646 -21.93 -13.97 -0.80
C LEU A 646 -22.33 -14.90 0.35
N GLN A 647 -21.39 -15.28 1.21
CA GLN A 647 -21.70 -16.06 2.42
C GLN A 647 -22.73 -15.35 3.32
N ARG A 648 -22.61 -14.03 3.48
CA ARG A 648 -23.54 -13.23 4.29
C ARG A 648 -24.90 -12.99 3.61
N THR A 649 -24.91 -12.79 2.29
CA THR A 649 -26.12 -12.41 1.54
C THR A 649 -26.91 -13.62 1.05
N ASN A 650 -26.23 -14.74 0.80
CA ASN A 650 -26.77 -15.96 0.21
C ASN A 650 -26.21 -17.21 0.95
N PRO A 651 -26.51 -17.39 2.25
CA PRO A 651 -25.97 -18.49 3.04
C PRO A 651 -26.37 -19.88 2.52
N SER A 652 -27.48 -19.99 1.76
CA SER A 652 -27.92 -21.24 1.13
C SER A 652 -26.98 -21.76 0.03
N LEU A 653 -26.08 -20.91 -0.48
CA LEU A 653 -25.08 -21.30 -1.49
C LEU A 653 -23.83 -21.93 -0.88
N ILE A 654 -23.69 -21.93 0.45
CA ILE A 654 -22.56 -22.52 1.13
C ILE A 654 -22.74 -24.04 1.20
N ARG A 655 -21.69 -24.80 0.91
CA ARG A 655 -21.70 -26.26 1.02
C ARG A 655 -22.07 -26.70 2.45
N PRO A 656 -22.94 -27.71 2.63
CA PRO A 656 -23.46 -28.07 3.96
C PRO A 656 -22.39 -28.52 4.97
N ASP A 657 -21.29 -29.09 4.49
CA ASP A 657 -20.19 -29.61 5.29
C ASP A 657 -19.03 -28.60 5.46
N TRP A 658 -19.25 -27.30 5.17
CA TRP A 658 -18.19 -26.29 5.19
C TRP A 658 -17.46 -26.22 6.53
N ASP A 659 -18.19 -26.21 7.64
CA ASP A 659 -17.57 -26.13 8.97
C ASP A 659 -16.75 -27.36 9.34
N GLU A 660 -17.09 -28.52 8.79
CA GLU A 660 -16.36 -29.78 8.99
C GLU A 660 -15.14 -29.90 8.07
N CYS A 661 -15.16 -29.26 6.89
CA CYS A 661 -14.11 -29.42 5.88
C CYS A 661 -13.14 -28.25 5.75
N LYS A 662 -13.46 -27.04 6.24
CA LYS A 662 -12.66 -25.81 6.05
C LYS A 662 -11.18 -25.97 6.38
N GLU A 663 -10.83 -26.65 7.46
CA GLU A 663 -9.43 -26.87 7.85
C GLU A 663 -8.69 -27.78 6.87
N ARG A 664 -9.35 -28.83 6.37
CA ARG A 664 -8.78 -29.74 5.37
C ARG A 664 -8.60 -29.07 4.02
N VAL A 665 -9.57 -28.23 3.62
CA VAL A 665 -9.47 -27.39 2.42
C VAL A 665 -8.26 -26.45 2.52
N MET A 666 -8.10 -25.76 3.66
CA MET A 666 -6.95 -24.88 3.88
C MET A 666 -5.63 -25.65 3.86
N ARG A 667 -5.57 -26.80 4.53
CA ARG A 667 -4.37 -27.66 4.55
C ARG A 667 -3.98 -28.13 3.16
N ALA A 668 -4.95 -28.58 2.35
CA ALA A 668 -4.70 -29.01 0.97
C ALA A 668 -4.12 -27.86 0.12
N ALA A 669 -4.69 -26.66 0.25
CA ALA A 669 -4.21 -25.47 -0.46
C ALA A 669 -2.79 -25.06 -0.03
N LEU A 670 -2.51 -25.08 1.27
CA LEU A 670 -1.17 -24.81 1.82
C LEU A 670 -0.15 -25.86 1.36
N ARG A 671 -0.51 -27.15 1.35
CA ARG A 671 0.36 -28.23 0.82
C ARG A 671 0.66 -28.01 -0.65
N ALA A 672 -0.33 -27.65 -1.47
CA ALA A 672 -0.13 -27.33 -2.88
C ALA A 672 0.84 -26.15 -3.07
N LYS A 673 0.66 -25.07 -2.31
CA LYS A 673 1.58 -23.91 -2.29
C LYS A 673 3.01 -24.30 -1.93
N LEU A 674 3.19 -25.02 -0.82
CA LEU A 674 4.51 -25.43 -0.33
C LEU A 674 5.15 -26.49 -1.23
N THR A 675 4.37 -27.25 -1.99
CA THR A 675 4.89 -28.20 -2.99
C THR A 675 5.40 -27.46 -4.23
N ARG A 676 4.61 -26.54 -4.76
CA ARG A 676 4.94 -25.76 -5.95
C ARG A 676 6.08 -24.76 -5.71
N HIS A 677 6.13 -24.12 -4.55
CA HIS A 677 7.03 -22.99 -4.29
C HIS A 677 8.10 -23.31 -3.26
N ALA A 678 9.36 -23.33 -3.72
CA ALA A 678 10.50 -23.66 -2.86
C ALA A 678 10.77 -22.63 -1.75
N ALA A 679 10.53 -21.35 -2.00
CA ALA A 679 10.85 -20.31 -1.02
C ALA A 679 9.95 -20.35 0.24
N PRO A 680 8.61 -20.32 0.16
CA PRO A 680 7.77 -20.47 1.36
C PRO A 680 7.96 -21.84 2.02
N ARG A 681 8.26 -22.89 1.24
CA ARG A 681 8.62 -24.21 1.79
C ARG A 681 9.90 -24.16 2.61
N ASN A 682 10.96 -23.57 2.08
CA ASN A 682 12.25 -23.46 2.76
C ASN A 682 12.15 -22.55 3.98
N LEU A 683 11.33 -21.50 3.92
CA LEU A 683 11.06 -20.63 5.07
C LEU A 683 10.41 -21.43 6.22
N LEU A 684 9.38 -22.24 5.91
CA LEU A 684 8.71 -23.09 6.88
C LEU A 684 9.61 -24.23 7.43
N LEU A 685 10.43 -24.85 6.58
CA LEU A 685 11.37 -25.88 7.02
C LEU A 685 12.53 -25.29 7.83
N GLY A 686 12.95 -24.07 7.47
CA GLY A 686 13.99 -23.31 8.15
C GLY A 686 13.59 -22.95 9.58
N SER A 687 12.35 -22.50 9.80
CA SER A 687 11.87 -22.19 11.17
C SER A 687 11.90 -23.41 12.07
N ARG A 688 11.49 -24.58 11.57
CA ARG A 688 11.60 -25.85 12.30
C ARG A 688 13.05 -26.19 12.63
N ALA A 689 13.97 -26.01 11.69
CA ALA A 689 15.40 -26.26 11.91
C ALA A 689 16.00 -25.30 12.95
N ALA A 690 15.49 -24.06 13.02
CA ALA A 690 15.86 -23.05 14.00
C ALA A 690 15.14 -23.19 15.35
N GLY A 691 14.25 -24.18 15.52
CA GLY A 691 13.47 -24.36 16.75
C GLY A 691 12.37 -23.31 16.96
N GLN A 692 11.98 -22.58 15.91
CA GLN A 692 10.98 -21.53 15.98
C GLN A 692 9.56 -22.09 15.83
N CYS A 693 8.62 -21.58 16.62
CA CYS A 693 7.18 -21.80 16.48
C CYS A 693 6.60 -20.84 15.44
N VAL A 694 5.81 -21.35 14.50
CA VAL A 694 5.16 -20.50 13.48
C VAL A 694 3.88 -19.91 14.06
N LEU A 695 3.74 -18.58 14.03
CA LEU A 695 2.57 -17.87 14.53
C LEU A 695 1.98 -16.96 13.46
N GLU A 696 0.66 -17.07 13.25
CA GLU A 696 -0.11 -16.09 12.50
C GLU A 696 -0.46 -14.91 13.41
N ASP A 697 0.29 -13.80 13.32
CA ASP A 697 0.23 -12.65 14.24
C ASP A 697 -0.86 -11.63 13.83
N SER A 698 -2.12 -12.09 13.84
CA SER A 698 -3.27 -11.26 13.47
C SER A 698 -3.56 -10.17 14.51
N PRO A 699 -3.80 -8.90 14.12
CA PRO A 699 -4.15 -7.81 15.04
C PRO A 699 -5.50 -7.98 15.74
N THR A 700 -6.31 -8.96 15.34
CA THR A 700 -7.60 -9.28 15.99
C THR A 700 -7.51 -10.46 16.94
N ASP A 701 -6.45 -11.25 16.86
CA ASP A 701 -6.26 -12.43 17.69
C ASP A 701 -5.35 -12.02 18.83
N ALA A 702 -5.96 -11.39 19.84
CA ALA A 702 -5.29 -10.93 21.06
C ALA A 702 -4.90 -12.11 21.97
#